data_AF-A0A7V3T5G6-F1
#
_entry.id   AF-A0A7V3T5G6-F1
#
_cell.length_a   1.000
_cell.length_b   1.000
_cell.length_c   1.000
_cell.angle_alpha   90.00
_cell.angle_beta   90.00
_cell.angle_gamma   90.00
#
_symmetry.space_group_name_H-M   'P 1'
#
loop_
_entity.id
_entity.type
_entity.pdbx_description
1 polymer ?
#
loop_
_entity_poly.entity_id
_entity_poly.type
_entity_poly.pdbx_seq_one_letter_code
_entity_poly.pdbx_strand_id
1 'polypeptide(L)'
;MKTPIIQTTQTRRVWIGVSRTPLLTLSVVWLLNTVWSAEPARPQKALPLPGEVLEVAGHTAFVIVPDIENRYTNRPMPWVWYAPTLPNLPEARERWMFERFLAAGIAIAGIDIGESYGSPQGRAGFSAFYRELVERRGFSRKPCLLARSRGGLMHYNWAAEHPESVSGIAGIYPVCNLRSWPGLDKACGAYGLSREQLSNELAQHNPVDRLAPLAKAKVPIFHIHGDKDEVVPLSDNSGLLANRYRALGGSMRLRIAPGQGHNVWDGFFQCQELVEFVIEHASPAAERDPMPALFQEPPIEARPGAFWAWMNGNVDLDRLTYELEEMKAKGMSGAEIWDIGVISPIREDPIPAGPAFLSPESLKAINHAIDQADRLGLHLGIVASSSWNAGGSWIQPRDAMKGLYVSELTVSGPAKLSRVLPFPACNAPKGANGLPLYYKEIAVLAFPQSPDNTIRDTAAVINLSDKMDGDGRLTWEVPPGSWVIARFITSNTGQKLMVPSPNSNGLLVDHLDGNAIETHFRYIIDQILSVRPSLDALRYMEVDSVEVDNQTDWTDSFVEEFRKRRGYDPIPYLPVLKGKKFADPQITARFRHDYRKTVSDLWIDGHYRRGAEFLNRYGMKLVAEAGHGGYPRAEPLRACGVVDVPRGEFWNGAPFWVVKEAASAAHIYGRQIVDAESFTGWRHWQDGPLEYKRLADTAFCDGLNRITFHTFAHTPTQGGVPGHMYHAGEHFDVNTTWWPKSAPMLSYFSRCCYLLQLGLPVADVCFYYGDDAPNLVATRRIGPDSKRLDGPTCAHCGRPNPAPADALGYGYDYDVVNSDVIENLMEFRDGRLVLPHGVSYSVIVLPERTDIPLSVLKKLEKLVLEGATLLGPKPSRDVTLADYPRCDQEVQAVAERMWGPGKAGESIDRPYGKGRVIGDRRRVREILQQRGLGPDFAYTSVGNQADLDYIHRRTPNADIYFVSNTRMEEAVAECTFRVRQRVPQLWHPDTGTIEPCTGYTSVAGGMKLKLRLPPAGSVLVVFSGVATETASPPAPEPTSKLAAMLELTGPWEVRFQTNMGAPPSYVFDKLVSWTSVPDDRIKYFSGAATYLKAFEVPPSMLGHGRRLELDLGEVRNVADATLNGKPLGIVWKPPYRYDVTSLVRTGTNELKIQIVNLWANRLVGDSKLPREKRVTRITQRVHIGGPHESGLLGPVQLRSFEQAQ
;
A
#
# COMPACT_ATOMS: atom_id res chain seq x y z
N MET A 1 -0.05 49.91 43.96
CA MET A 1 0.13 50.59 45.27
C MET A 1 -0.07 49.57 46.38
N LYS A 2 0.60 49.77 47.52
CA LYS A 2 0.50 49.11 48.84
C LYS A 2 -0.64 48.09 49.09
N THR A 3 -0.25 46.88 49.48
CA THR A 3 -1.05 45.95 50.32
C THR A 3 -1.11 46.46 51.78
N PRO A 4 -2.15 46.12 52.57
CA PRO A 4 -1.91 45.30 53.78
C PRO A 4 -3.02 44.26 54.12
N ILE A 5 -2.72 43.05 54.64
CA ILE A 5 -2.66 42.58 56.07
C ILE A 5 -3.94 42.96 56.91
N ILE A 6 -4.73 42.07 57.58
CA ILE A 6 -4.49 41.31 58.85
C ILE A 6 -5.65 40.32 59.19
N GLN A 7 -5.30 39.09 59.65
CA GLN A 7 -5.89 38.16 60.68
C GLN A 7 -7.44 37.93 60.82
N THR A 8 -8.02 36.90 61.48
CA THR A 8 -7.64 36.14 62.71
C THR A 8 -8.45 34.81 62.93
N THR A 9 -7.86 33.81 63.63
CA THR A 9 -8.47 32.73 64.50
C THR A 9 -9.56 31.76 63.95
N GLN A 10 -9.41 30.43 64.03
CA GLN A 10 -9.54 29.50 65.20
C GLN A 10 -10.95 29.47 65.84
N THR A 11 -11.61 28.35 66.24
CA THR A 11 -11.18 26.93 66.37
C THR A 11 -12.37 25.94 66.52
N ARG A 12 -12.11 24.65 66.17
CA ARG A 12 -12.58 23.38 66.84
C ARG A 12 -14.07 22.94 66.84
N ARG A 13 -14.27 21.72 66.29
CA ARG A 13 -14.86 20.47 66.90
C ARG A 13 -16.40 20.45 67.16
N VAL A 14 -17.14 19.32 67.18
CA VAL A 14 -16.83 17.86 67.10
C VAL A 14 -18.08 17.03 66.73
N TRP A 15 -17.91 15.97 65.90
CA TRP A 15 -18.60 14.67 65.82
C TRP A 15 -20.09 14.55 65.39
N ILE A 16 -20.38 13.85 64.27
CA ILE A 16 -20.70 12.40 64.04
C ILE A 16 -22.21 12.09 64.15
N GLY A 17 -22.80 11.58 63.06
CA GLY A 17 -24.19 11.09 63.02
C GLY A 17 -24.64 10.50 61.67
N VAL A 18 -24.49 9.17 61.53
CA VAL A 18 -25.36 8.17 60.86
C VAL A 18 -26.18 8.51 59.59
N SER A 19 -26.06 7.60 58.61
CA SER A 19 -26.83 7.40 57.36
C SER A 19 -28.32 7.81 57.30
N ARG A 20 -28.76 8.34 56.14
CA ARG A 20 -29.45 7.56 55.07
C ARG A 20 -29.70 8.40 53.80
N THR A 21 -29.83 7.70 52.68
CA THR A 21 -30.28 8.10 51.33
C THR A 21 -31.71 8.72 51.30
N PRO A 22 -32.21 9.29 50.16
CA PRO A 22 -31.57 9.55 48.84
C PRO A 22 -31.96 10.88 48.11
N LEU A 23 -31.43 11.02 46.87
CA LEU A 23 -32.00 11.65 45.65
C LEU A 23 -31.87 13.17 45.32
N LEU A 24 -31.52 13.37 44.04
CA LEU A 24 -31.85 14.46 43.10
C LEU A 24 -31.09 15.81 43.12
N THR A 25 -30.07 15.86 42.23
CA THR A 25 -29.86 16.87 41.17
C THR A 25 -29.85 18.38 41.48
N LEU A 26 -28.73 19.04 41.18
CA LEU A 26 -28.55 19.74 39.89
C LEU A 26 -27.07 20.10 39.62
N SER A 27 -26.75 20.35 38.35
CA SER A 27 -25.39 20.40 37.78
C SER A 27 -24.73 21.79 37.83
N VAL A 28 -23.40 21.87 37.61
CA VAL A 28 -22.71 22.68 36.56
C VAL A 28 -21.20 22.92 36.84
N VAL A 29 -20.34 22.25 36.04
CA VAL A 29 -19.17 22.76 35.26
C VAL A 29 -17.90 23.33 35.96
N TRP A 30 -16.76 22.60 35.76
CA TRP A 30 -15.37 23.04 35.36
C TRP A 30 -14.72 24.28 36.05
N LEU A 31 -13.45 24.33 36.50
CA LEU A 31 -12.15 23.62 36.37
C LEU A 31 -11.37 23.82 37.72
N LEU A 32 -10.16 23.31 38.05
CA LEU A 32 -9.11 22.47 37.44
C LEU A 32 -8.24 21.81 38.56
N ASN A 33 -7.16 21.13 38.13
CA ASN A 33 -5.91 20.80 38.84
C ASN A 33 -5.86 19.74 39.96
N THR A 34 -5.36 18.59 39.50
CA THR A 34 -4.28 17.78 40.11
C THR A 34 -4.55 17.01 41.40
N VAL A 35 -4.92 15.74 41.24
CA VAL A 35 -4.27 14.63 41.95
C VAL A 35 -3.90 13.57 40.90
N TRP A 36 -2.69 13.02 40.96
CA TRP A 36 -2.33 11.82 40.20
C TRP A 36 -3.26 10.66 40.60
N SER A 37 -4.08 10.16 39.67
CA SER A 37 -4.48 8.76 39.73
C SER A 37 -3.35 7.93 39.12
N ALA A 38 -2.77 7.02 39.91
CA ALA A 38 -1.90 5.99 39.36
C ALA A 38 -2.66 5.21 38.26
N GLU A 39 -1.95 4.75 37.22
CA GLU A 39 -2.54 3.80 36.29
C GLU A 39 -3.10 2.60 37.07
N PRO A 40 -4.32 2.12 36.77
CA PRO A 40 -4.80 0.88 37.35
C PRO A 40 -3.81 -0.24 37.02
N ALA A 41 -3.36 -0.96 38.06
CA ALA A 41 -2.36 -2.00 37.88
C ALA A 41 -2.84 -3.04 36.87
N ARG A 42 -2.04 -3.28 35.82
CA ARG A 42 -2.36 -4.26 34.77
C ARG A 42 -2.66 -5.63 35.43
N PRO A 43 -3.72 -6.35 34.99
CA PRO A 43 -4.08 -7.63 35.58
C PRO A 43 -2.91 -8.63 35.47
N GLN A 44 -2.32 -9.01 36.60
CA GLN A 44 -1.25 -10.00 36.66
C GLN A 44 -1.83 -11.42 36.62
N LYS A 45 -1.94 -11.99 35.43
CA LYS A 45 -2.23 -13.42 35.22
C LYS A 45 -0.95 -14.14 34.81
N ALA A 46 -0.56 -15.16 35.59
CA ALA A 46 0.58 -16.00 35.23
C ALA A 46 0.15 -17.01 34.15
N LEU A 47 0.78 -16.95 32.98
CA LEU A 47 0.54 -17.88 31.87
C LEU A 47 1.62 -18.98 31.85
N PRO A 48 1.31 -20.20 31.40
CA PRO A 48 2.28 -21.32 31.36
C PRO A 48 3.35 -21.17 30.26
N LEU A 49 3.15 -20.23 29.33
CA LEU A 49 4.02 -19.86 28.22
C LEU A 49 3.94 -18.33 28.01
N PRO A 50 4.93 -17.69 27.35
CA PRO A 50 4.90 -16.25 27.09
C PRO A 50 3.66 -15.81 26.32
N GLY A 51 2.98 -14.76 26.77
CA GLY A 51 1.75 -14.27 26.15
C GLY A 51 1.29 -12.92 26.71
N GLU A 52 0.29 -12.33 26.05
CA GLU A 52 -0.39 -11.10 26.45
C GLU A 52 -1.51 -11.41 27.46
N VAL A 53 -1.65 -10.55 28.46
CA VAL A 53 -2.82 -10.49 29.36
C VAL A 53 -3.48 -9.14 29.16
N LEU A 54 -4.79 -9.16 28.91
CA LEU A 54 -5.59 -8.00 28.53
C LEU A 54 -6.93 -7.99 29.26
N GLU A 55 -7.66 -6.89 29.15
CA GLU A 55 -9.05 -6.78 29.63
C GLU A 55 -10.01 -6.65 28.44
N VAL A 56 -11.09 -7.41 28.47
CA VAL A 56 -12.17 -7.32 27.47
C VAL A 56 -13.51 -7.31 28.19
N ALA A 57 -14.30 -6.26 27.97
CA ALA A 57 -15.62 -6.05 28.60
C ALA A 57 -15.61 -6.16 30.15
N GLY A 58 -14.53 -5.71 30.81
CA GLY A 58 -14.38 -5.79 32.27
C GLY A 58 -13.86 -7.13 32.80
N HIS A 59 -13.47 -8.05 31.92
CA HIS A 59 -13.00 -9.40 32.27
C HIS A 59 -11.55 -9.63 31.84
N THR A 60 -10.79 -10.39 32.64
CA THR A 60 -9.41 -10.76 32.32
C THR A 60 -9.39 -11.79 31.19
N ALA A 61 -8.66 -11.48 30.12
CA ALA A 61 -8.42 -12.37 29.00
C ALA A 61 -6.92 -12.51 28.71
N PHE A 62 -6.55 -13.48 27.89
CA PHE A 62 -5.17 -13.75 27.53
C PHE A 62 -5.04 -14.25 26.08
N VAL A 63 -3.86 -14.05 25.49
CA VAL A 63 -3.47 -14.53 24.16
C VAL A 63 -2.02 -15.01 24.21
N ILE A 64 -1.76 -16.23 23.73
CA ILE A 64 -0.43 -16.83 23.56
C ILE A 64 -0.29 -17.09 22.05
N VAL A 65 0.63 -16.41 21.38
CA VAL A 65 0.85 -16.49 19.93
C VAL A 65 2.10 -17.32 19.60
N PRO A 66 2.14 -18.02 18.44
CA PRO A 66 3.34 -18.73 18.01
C PRO A 66 4.47 -17.75 17.67
N ASP A 67 5.72 -18.19 17.84
CA ASP A 67 6.94 -17.46 17.46
C ASP A 67 7.20 -17.60 15.94
N ILE A 68 6.19 -17.26 15.16
CA ILE A 68 6.15 -17.26 13.70
C ILE A 68 5.55 -15.92 13.29
N GLU A 69 6.28 -15.11 12.53
CA GLU A 69 5.85 -13.76 12.15
C GLU A 69 4.65 -13.75 11.19
N ASN A 70 3.46 -13.95 11.74
CA ASN A 70 2.22 -14.04 10.97
C ASN A 70 1.74 -12.66 10.45
N ARG A 71 2.52 -11.59 10.64
CA ARG A 71 2.26 -10.23 10.14
C ARG A 71 2.28 -10.12 8.62
N TYR A 72 2.82 -11.13 7.91
CA TYR A 72 3.11 -11.08 6.47
C TYR A 72 2.32 -12.08 5.62
N THR A 73 1.35 -12.81 6.20
CA THR A 73 0.62 -13.86 5.46
C THR A 73 -0.75 -13.43 4.93
N ASN A 74 -1.33 -12.32 5.44
CA ASN A 74 -2.75 -11.94 5.28
C ASN A 74 -3.75 -13.07 5.62
N ARG A 75 -3.31 -14.16 6.26
CA ARG A 75 -4.17 -15.26 6.68
C ARG A 75 -4.59 -15.03 8.13
N PRO A 76 -5.89 -15.11 8.46
CA PRO A 76 -6.35 -14.96 9.82
C PRO A 76 -5.65 -15.94 10.77
N MET A 77 -5.19 -15.45 11.94
CA MET A 77 -4.43 -16.25 12.90
C MET A 77 -5.24 -17.50 13.31
N PRO A 78 -4.73 -18.73 13.05
CA PRO A 78 -5.35 -19.96 13.53
C PRO A 78 -5.39 -19.96 15.05
N TRP A 79 -6.48 -20.38 15.68
CA TRP A 79 -6.56 -20.37 17.13
C TRP A 79 -7.43 -21.44 17.76
N VAL A 80 -7.01 -21.85 18.96
CA VAL A 80 -7.80 -22.62 19.90
C VAL A 80 -8.34 -21.68 20.98
N TRP A 81 -9.66 -21.70 21.19
CA TRP A 81 -10.30 -20.93 22.24
C TRP A 81 -10.37 -21.77 23.51
N TYR A 82 -9.67 -21.35 24.55
CA TYR A 82 -9.72 -21.94 25.88
C TYR A 82 -10.74 -21.19 26.75
N ALA A 83 -11.57 -21.91 27.50
CA ALA A 83 -12.52 -21.34 28.45
C ALA A 83 -12.02 -21.48 29.90
N PRO A 84 -11.17 -20.57 30.41
CA PRO A 84 -10.87 -20.54 31.83
C PRO A 84 -12.14 -20.15 32.59
N THR A 85 -12.51 -20.96 33.57
CA THR A 85 -13.64 -20.70 34.50
C THR A 85 -13.14 -20.47 35.92
N LEU A 86 -11.83 -20.28 36.07
CA LEU A 86 -11.10 -20.01 37.30
C LEU A 86 -9.93 -19.07 36.98
N PRO A 87 -9.60 -18.08 37.84
CA PRO A 87 -8.57 -17.08 37.57
C PRO A 87 -7.19 -17.65 37.25
N ASN A 88 -6.83 -18.76 37.89
CA ASN A 88 -5.52 -19.43 37.79
C ASN A 88 -5.36 -20.37 36.58
N LEU A 89 -6.34 -20.43 35.66
CA LEU A 89 -6.26 -21.25 34.45
C LEU A 89 -6.02 -20.37 33.20
N PRO A 90 -5.21 -20.82 32.21
CA PRO A 90 -4.52 -22.11 32.13
C PRO A 90 -3.33 -22.22 33.09
N GLU A 91 -2.96 -23.45 33.45
CA GLU A 91 -1.89 -23.75 34.40
C GLU A 91 -0.71 -24.48 33.70
N ALA A 92 0.32 -24.87 34.47
CA ALA A 92 1.52 -25.50 33.92
C ALA A 92 1.28 -26.86 33.23
N ARG A 93 0.12 -27.50 33.45
CA ARG A 93 -0.21 -28.83 32.90
C ARG A 93 -0.63 -28.80 31.44
N GLU A 94 -1.31 -27.74 31.00
CA GLU A 94 -1.65 -27.52 29.59
C GLU A 94 -0.42 -27.23 28.71
N ARG A 95 0.75 -26.96 29.31
CA ARG A 95 1.97 -26.60 28.58
C ARG A 95 2.32 -27.59 27.46
N TRP A 96 2.21 -28.90 27.71
CA TRP A 96 2.56 -29.94 26.72
C TRP A 96 1.71 -29.88 25.44
N MET A 97 0.41 -29.58 25.58
CA MET A 97 -0.52 -29.45 24.46
C MET A 97 -0.41 -28.05 23.81
N PHE A 98 -0.20 -27.00 24.61
CA PHE A 98 -0.01 -25.64 24.12
C PHE A 98 1.26 -25.49 23.28
N GLU A 99 2.39 -26.07 23.71
CA GLU A 99 3.63 -26.08 22.91
C GLU A 99 3.42 -26.74 21.53
N ARG A 100 2.54 -27.76 21.44
CA ARG A 100 2.18 -28.42 20.17
C ARG A 100 1.25 -27.58 19.30
N PHE A 101 0.30 -26.86 19.89
CA PHE A 101 -0.54 -25.91 19.14
C PHE A 101 0.30 -24.78 18.55
N LEU A 102 1.20 -24.20 19.34
CA LEU A 102 2.10 -23.13 18.88
C LEU A 102 3.08 -23.63 17.80
N ALA A 103 3.64 -24.84 17.96
CA ALA A 103 4.47 -25.45 16.93
C ALA A 103 3.71 -25.73 15.61
N ALA A 104 2.39 -25.90 15.67
CA ALA A 104 1.50 -26.01 14.51
C ALA A 104 0.97 -24.64 14.00
N GLY A 105 1.47 -23.51 14.52
CA GLY A 105 1.06 -22.17 14.11
C GLY A 105 -0.31 -21.74 14.65
N ILE A 106 -0.82 -22.39 15.70
CA ILE A 106 -2.12 -22.12 16.32
C ILE A 106 -1.91 -21.35 17.62
N ALA A 107 -2.46 -20.13 17.69
CA ALA A 107 -2.51 -19.33 18.90
C ALA A 107 -3.50 -19.92 19.93
N ILE A 108 -3.25 -19.69 21.21
CA ILE A 108 -4.18 -20.05 22.30
C ILE A 108 -4.72 -18.76 22.91
N ALA A 109 -6.03 -18.63 23.02
CA ALA A 109 -6.65 -17.45 23.62
C ALA A 109 -7.85 -17.82 24.50
N GLY A 110 -8.12 -17.03 25.54
CA GLY A 110 -9.25 -17.28 26.44
C GLY A 110 -9.63 -16.11 27.32
N ILE A 111 -10.86 -16.13 27.82
CA ILE A 111 -11.45 -15.07 28.67
C ILE A 111 -12.10 -15.69 29.91
N ASP A 112 -11.86 -15.09 31.07
CA ASP A 112 -12.44 -15.53 32.35
C ASP A 112 -13.70 -14.73 32.70
N ILE A 113 -14.86 -15.36 32.46
CA ILE A 113 -16.19 -14.83 32.81
C ILE A 113 -16.70 -15.45 34.14
N GLY A 114 -15.83 -16.12 34.90
CA GLY A 114 -16.17 -16.78 36.15
C GLY A 114 -17.23 -17.88 36.02
N GLU A 115 -17.91 -18.18 37.12
CA GLU A 115 -18.96 -19.22 37.21
C GLU A 115 -20.31 -18.74 36.63
N SER A 116 -20.32 -18.28 35.39
CA SER A 116 -21.56 -17.88 34.67
C SER A 116 -22.37 -19.06 34.11
N TYR A 117 -21.86 -20.29 34.20
CA TYR A 117 -22.53 -21.55 33.85
C TYR A 117 -23.15 -21.64 32.44
N GLY A 118 -22.71 -20.81 31.50
CA GLY A 118 -23.29 -20.74 30.15
C GLY A 118 -24.50 -19.82 30.03
N SER A 119 -24.78 -18.96 31.02
CA SER A 119 -25.92 -18.04 31.01
C SER A 119 -25.84 -16.98 29.89
N PRO A 120 -26.97 -16.35 29.50
CA PRO A 120 -26.98 -15.32 28.44
C PRO A 120 -25.98 -14.18 28.66
N GLN A 121 -25.81 -13.72 29.91
CA GLN A 121 -24.81 -12.70 30.25
C GLN A 121 -23.38 -13.24 30.08
N GLY A 122 -23.11 -14.48 30.49
CA GLY A 122 -21.81 -15.11 30.28
C GLY A 122 -21.46 -15.24 28.79
N ARG A 123 -22.44 -15.62 27.96
CA ARG A 123 -22.29 -15.75 26.50
C ARG A 123 -21.99 -14.40 25.83
N ALA A 124 -22.57 -13.31 26.31
CA ALA A 124 -22.26 -11.97 25.81
C ALA A 124 -20.77 -11.59 26.02
N GLY A 125 -20.16 -12.00 27.14
CA GLY A 125 -18.72 -11.83 27.38
C GLY A 125 -17.86 -12.63 26.39
N PHE A 126 -18.24 -13.88 26.10
CA PHE A 126 -17.58 -14.68 25.06
C PHE A 126 -17.72 -14.04 23.66
N SER A 127 -18.90 -13.53 23.30
CA SER A 127 -19.10 -12.82 22.02
C SER A 127 -18.36 -11.47 21.94
N ALA A 128 -18.08 -10.81 23.07
CA ALA A 128 -17.19 -9.65 23.10
C ALA A 128 -15.73 -10.05 22.82
N PHE A 129 -15.26 -11.14 23.43
CA PHE A 129 -13.91 -11.66 23.21
C PHE A 129 -13.67 -12.18 21.79
N TYR A 130 -14.62 -12.93 21.24
CA TYR A 130 -14.57 -13.38 19.85
C TYR A 130 -14.40 -12.20 18.88
N ARG A 131 -15.16 -11.11 19.07
CA ARG A 131 -15.04 -9.90 18.24
C ARG A 131 -13.69 -9.18 18.42
N GLU A 132 -13.19 -9.05 19.64
CA GLU A 132 -11.85 -8.49 19.87
C GLU A 132 -10.76 -9.26 19.12
N LEU A 133 -10.80 -10.60 19.12
CA LEU A 133 -9.82 -11.40 18.39
C LEU A 133 -10.02 -11.36 16.87
N VAL A 134 -11.25 -11.56 16.38
CA VAL A 134 -11.54 -11.74 14.95
C VAL A 134 -11.64 -10.41 14.20
N GLU A 135 -12.31 -9.41 14.75
CA GLU A 135 -12.58 -8.13 14.06
C GLU A 135 -11.42 -7.13 14.23
N ARG A 136 -10.67 -7.19 15.33
CA ARG A 136 -9.64 -6.20 15.68
C ARG A 136 -8.20 -6.72 15.67
N ARG A 137 -8.00 -8.01 15.93
CA ARG A 137 -6.67 -8.64 16.04
C ARG A 137 -6.36 -9.66 14.93
N GLY A 138 -7.27 -9.85 13.97
CA GLY A 138 -7.03 -10.65 12.76
C GLY A 138 -7.02 -12.17 12.99
N PHE A 139 -7.77 -12.69 13.97
CA PHE A 139 -7.88 -14.13 14.22
C PHE A 139 -8.92 -14.80 13.30
N SER A 140 -8.81 -16.11 13.08
CA SER A 140 -9.72 -16.84 12.20
C SER A 140 -11.17 -16.87 12.70
N ARG A 141 -12.14 -16.82 11.77
CA ARG A 141 -13.58 -16.78 12.09
C ARG A 141 -14.14 -18.09 12.67
N LYS A 142 -13.35 -19.16 12.68
CA LYS A 142 -13.75 -20.49 13.16
C LYS A 142 -12.66 -21.08 14.07
N PRO A 143 -12.56 -20.67 15.34
CA PRO A 143 -11.74 -21.36 16.33
C PRO A 143 -12.17 -22.81 16.54
N CYS A 144 -11.21 -23.65 16.93
CA CYS A 144 -11.51 -24.88 17.65
C CYS A 144 -11.73 -24.54 19.13
N LEU A 145 -12.86 -24.97 19.72
CA LEU A 145 -13.15 -24.71 21.13
C LEU A 145 -12.54 -25.81 22.01
N LEU A 146 -11.88 -25.42 23.10
CA LEU A 146 -11.25 -26.33 24.06
C LEU A 146 -11.93 -26.23 25.44
N ALA A 147 -12.88 -27.13 25.69
CA ALA A 147 -13.68 -27.19 26.90
C ALA A 147 -13.04 -28.10 27.97
N ARG A 148 -12.34 -27.51 28.96
CA ARG A 148 -11.91 -28.22 30.18
C ARG A 148 -12.99 -28.11 31.25
N SER A 149 -13.48 -29.24 31.79
CA SER A 149 -14.44 -29.30 32.90
C SER A 149 -15.62 -28.32 32.71
N ARG A 150 -15.85 -27.43 33.67
CA ARG A 150 -16.90 -26.39 33.72
C ARG A 150 -16.97 -25.52 32.46
N GLY A 151 -15.85 -25.31 31.77
CA GLY A 151 -15.78 -24.56 30.51
C GLY A 151 -16.66 -25.13 29.39
N GLY A 152 -17.05 -26.40 29.48
CA GLY A 152 -18.04 -27.02 28.58
C GLY A 152 -19.39 -26.32 28.57
N LEU A 153 -19.89 -25.86 29.73
CA LEU A 153 -21.16 -25.13 29.82
C LEU A 153 -21.12 -23.79 29.05
N MET A 154 -19.95 -23.12 29.03
CA MET A 154 -19.73 -21.90 28.27
C MET A 154 -19.62 -22.19 26.77
N HIS A 155 -18.65 -23.01 26.38
CA HIS A 155 -18.34 -23.25 24.97
C HIS A 155 -19.52 -23.85 24.21
N TYR A 156 -20.22 -24.84 24.77
CA TYR A 156 -21.35 -25.45 24.05
C TYR A 156 -22.55 -24.52 23.90
N ASN A 157 -22.91 -23.77 24.95
CA ASN A 157 -24.06 -22.87 24.85
C ASN A 157 -23.76 -21.68 23.91
N TRP A 158 -22.51 -21.20 23.86
CA TRP A 158 -22.08 -20.22 22.85
C TRP A 158 -22.07 -20.81 21.44
N ALA A 159 -21.48 -22.00 21.26
CA ALA A 159 -21.42 -22.68 19.97
C ALA A 159 -22.80 -23.04 19.41
N ALA A 160 -23.78 -23.36 20.26
CA ALA A 160 -25.15 -23.62 19.84
C ALA A 160 -25.87 -22.36 19.29
N GLU A 161 -25.38 -21.15 19.62
CA GLU A 161 -25.87 -19.86 19.09
C GLU A 161 -25.07 -19.41 17.87
N HIS A 162 -23.81 -19.85 17.77
CA HIS A 162 -22.88 -19.50 16.71
C HIS A 162 -22.28 -20.74 16.01
N PRO A 163 -23.10 -21.69 15.51
CA PRO A 163 -22.60 -22.99 15.02
C PRO A 163 -21.73 -22.86 13.77
N GLU A 164 -21.94 -21.79 12.98
CA GLU A 164 -21.11 -21.48 11.81
C GLU A 164 -19.77 -20.83 12.16
N SER A 165 -19.56 -20.39 13.40
CA SER A 165 -18.34 -19.72 13.89
C SER A 165 -17.43 -20.68 14.67
N VAL A 166 -17.61 -21.99 14.54
CA VAL A 166 -16.84 -23.03 15.23
C VAL A 166 -16.37 -24.07 14.22
N SER A 167 -15.10 -24.44 14.26
CA SER A 167 -14.52 -25.47 13.39
C SER A 167 -14.55 -26.88 14.00
N GLY A 168 -14.57 -26.97 15.34
CA GLY A 168 -14.66 -28.20 16.10
C GLY A 168 -14.68 -27.93 17.61
N ILE A 169 -15.07 -28.93 18.40
CA ILE A 169 -15.10 -28.84 19.88
C ILE A 169 -14.30 -29.99 20.49
N ALA A 170 -13.17 -29.65 21.13
CA ALA A 170 -12.36 -30.55 21.93
C ALA A 170 -12.74 -30.43 23.42
N GLY A 171 -12.78 -31.55 24.14
CA GLY A 171 -13.21 -31.59 25.54
C GLY A 171 -12.33 -32.45 26.43
N ILE A 172 -11.96 -31.91 27.59
CA ILE A 172 -11.30 -32.64 28.69
C ILE A 172 -12.30 -32.71 29.86
N TYR A 173 -12.86 -33.91 30.09
CA TYR A 173 -13.96 -34.20 31.03
C TYR A 173 -15.02 -33.07 31.14
N PRO A 174 -15.54 -32.54 30.01
CA PRO A 174 -16.33 -31.32 30.05
C PRO A 174 -17.69 -31.55 30.69
N VAL A 175 -18.14 -30.53 31.43
CA VAL A 175 -19.52 -30.45 31.89
C VAL A 175 -20.40 -30.07 30.71
N CYS A 176 -21.39 -30.91 30.42
CA CYS A 176 -22.33 -30.74 29.33
C CYS A 176 -23.80 -30.71 29.81
N ASN A 177 -24.05 -30.94 31.10
CA ASN A 177 -25.41 -31.09 31.61
C ASN A 177 -25.62 -30.38 32.95
N LEU A 178 -26.31 -29.23 32.90
CA LEU A 178 -26.69 -28.37 34.04
C LEU A 178 -27.45 -29.12 35.15
N ARG A 179 -28.20 -30.18 34.83
CA ARG A 179 -28.86 -31.02 35.86
C ARG A 179 -27.85 -31.82 36.69
N SER A 180 -26.77 -32.29 36.06
CA SER A 180 -25.72 -33.07 36.74
C SER A 180 -24.73 -32.17 37.48
N TRP A 181 -24.28 -31.08 36.84
CA TRP A 181 -23.36 -30.11 37.41
C TRP A 181 -23.61 -28.72 36.78
N PRO A 182 -23.73 -27.63 37.56
CA PRO A 182 -23.61 -27.56 39.02
C PRO A 182 -24.90 -27.99 39.76
N GLY A 183 -25.94 -28.39 39.03
CA GLY A 183 -27.30 -28.56 39.54
C GLY A 183 -28.11 -27.26 39.42
N LEU A 184 -29.42 -27.38 39.19
CA LEU A 184 -30.28 -26.23 38.87
C LEU A 184 -30.33 -25.18 39.99
N ASP A 185 -30.22 -25.60 41.26
CA ASP A 185 -30.21 -24.69 42.42
C ASP A 185 -29.01 -23.74 42.43
N LYS A 186 -27.86 -24.17 41.91
CA LYS A 186 -26.66 -23.33 41.80
C LYS A 186 -26.65 -22.51 40.51
N ALA A 187 -27.20 -23.08 39.43
CA ALA A 187 -27.24 -22.40 38.13
C ALA A 187 -28.26 -21.26 38.09
N CYS A 188 -29.42 -21.37 38.75
CA CYS A 188 -30.55 -20.44 38.54
C CYS A 188 -30.21 -18.96 38.80
N GLY A 189 -29.37 -18.68 39.79
CA GLY A 189 -28.88 -17.32 40.07
C GLY A 189 -28.08 -16.69 38.91
N ALA A 190 -27.21 -17.46 38.25
CA ALA A 190 -26.42 -16.97 37.10
C ALA A 190 -27.27 -16.75 35.83
N TYR A 191 -28.45 -17.37 35.76
CA TYR A 191 -29.44 -17.18 34.69
C TYR A 191 -30.48 -16.10 35.01
N GLY A 192 -30.51 -15.57 36.24
CA GLY A 192 -31.55 -14.62 36.68
C GLY A 192 -32.95 -15.23 36.82
N LEU A 193 -33.04 -16.55 36.97
CA LEU A 193 -34.28 -17.33 37.01
C LEU A 193 -34.49 -18.01 38.37
N SER A 194 -35.73 -18.39 38.68
CA SER A 194 -36.01 -19.36 39.74
C SER A 194 -35.59 -20.77 39.32
N ARG A 195 -35.41 -21.69 40.29
CA ARG A 195 -35.16 -23.12 40.04
C ARG A 195 -36.22 -23.74 39.11
N GLU A 196 -37.48 -23.37 39.30
CA GLU A 196 -38.61 -23.88 38.53
C GLU A 196 -38.61 -23.32 37.10
N GLN A 197 -38.39 -22.02 36.94
CA GLN A 197 -38.24 -21.38 35.63
C GLN A 197 -37.07 -21.99 34.84
N LEU A 198 -35.89 -22.12 35.44
CA LEU A 198 -34.74 -22.76 34.79
C LEU A 198 -34.99 -24.24 34.48
N SER A 199 -35.76 -24.96 35.29
CA SER A 199 -36.13 -26.36 34.98
C SER A 199 -37.10 -26.46 33.80
N ASN A 200 -38.04 -25.52 33.68
CA ASN A 200 -39.03 -25.46 32.60
C ASN A 200 -38.39 -24.99 31.27
N GLU A 201 -37.47 -24.03 31.34
CA GLU A 201 -36.72 -23.52 30.19
C GLU A 201 -35.48 -24.35 29.83
N LEU A 202 -35.18 -25.42 30.57
CA LEU A 202 -33.85 -26.04 30.54
C LEU A 202 -33.37 -26.43 29.14
N ALA A 203 -34.26 -26.91 28.27
CA ALA A 203 -33.92 -27.27 26.89
C ALA A 203 -33.34 -26.11 26.07
N GLN A 204 -33.61 -24.86 26.47
CA GLN A 204 -33.08 -23.62 25.89
C GLN A 204 -31.70 -23.22 26.45
N HIS A 205 -31.23 -23.86 27.52
CA HIS A 205 -30.07 -23.42 28.31
C HIS A 205 -29.02 -24.51 28.57
N ASN A 206 -29.35 -25.78 28.34
CA ASN A 206 -28.54 -26.93 28.71
C ASN A 206 -27.82 -27.55 27.49
N PRO A 207 -26.48 -27.69 27.49
CA PRO A 207 -25.74 -28.12 26.30
C PRO A 207 -26.21 -29.42 25.66
N VAL A 208 -26.47 -30.47 26.47
CA VAL A 208 -26.98 -31.76 25.96
C VAL A 208 -28.35 -31.68 25.30
N ASP A 209 -29.13 -30.63 25.52
CA ASP A 209 -30.44 -30.39 24.88
C ASP A 209 -30.31 -29.47 23.64
N ARG A 210 -29.26 -28.65 23.54
CA ARG A 210 -29.04 -27.63 22.48
C ARG A 210 -28.19 -28.09 21.29
N LEU A 211 -28.10 -29.38 21.04
CA LEU A 211 -27.13 -29.96 20.09
C LEU A 211 -27.49 -29.86 18.60
N ALA A 212 -28.77 -29.63 18.26
CA ALA A 212 -29.25 -29.68 16.87
C ALA A 212 -28.60 -28.65 15.91
N PRO A 213 -28.33 -27.38 16.29
CA PRO A 213 -27.64 -26.43 15.42
C PRO A 213 -26.21 -26.87 15.06
N LEU A 214 -25.48 -27.45 16.02
CA LEU A 214 -24.12 -27.97 15.82
C LEU A 214 -24.11 -29.15 14.86
N ALA A 215 -25.05 -30.09 15.02
CA ALA A 215 -25.19 -31.25 14.13
C ALA A 215 -25.55 -30.82 12.69
N LYS A 216 -26.44 -29.82 12.55
CA LYS A 216 -26.80 -29.23 11.26
C LYS A 216 -25.61 -28.57 10.55
N ALA A 217 -24.78 -27.84 11.30
CA ALA A 217 -23.53 -27.25 10.80
C ALA A 217 -22.37 -28.26 10.69
N LYS A 218 -22.61 -29.54 11.01
CA LYS A 218 -21.65 -30.66 10.97
C LYS A 218 -20.40 -30.44 11.84
N VAL A 219 -20.53 -29.69 12.95
CA VAL A 219 -19.40 -29.40 13.85
C VAL A 219 -18.86 -30.73 14.43
N PRO A 220 -17.59 -31.09 14.23
CA PRO A 220 -17.02 -32.31 14.78
C PRO A 220 -16.66 -32.13 16.27
N ILE A 221 -16.73 -33.21 17.04
CA ILE A 221 -16.50 -33.19 18.48
C ILE A 221 -15.51 -34.30 18.89
N PHE A 222 -14.54 -33.99 19.75
CA PHE A 222 -13.65 -34.96 20.40
C PHE A 222 -13.60 -34.74 21.91
N HIS A 223 -14.01 -35.72 22.71
CA HIS A 223 -13.84 -35.67 24.17
C HIS A 223 -12.90 -36.77 24.67
N ILE A 224 -12.07 -36.45 25.68
CA ILE A 224 -11.48 -37.44 26.60
C ILE A 224 -12.13 -37.33 27.98
N HIS A 225 -12.53 -38.45 28.58
CA HIS A 225 -13.32 -38.47 29.81
C HIS A 225 -13.10 -39.80 30.59
N GLY A 226 -13.01 -39.75 31.91
CA GLY A 226 -12.82 -40.95 32.76
C GLY A 226 -14.08 -41.82 32.94
N ASP A 227 -13.94 -43.13 33.11
CA ASP A 227 -15.06 -44.04 33.39
C ASP A 227 -15.47 -44.10 34.87
N LYS A 228 -14.72 -43.45 35.76
CA LYS A 228 -14.96 -43.29 37.20
C LYS A 228 -15.11 -41.82 37.63
N ASP A 229 -15.58 -40.96 36.71
CA ASP A 229 -15.87 -39.58 37.06
C ASP A 229 -17.19 -39.51 37.85
N GLU A 230 -17.09 -39.14 39.14
CA GLU A 230 -18.24 -38.95 40.04
C GLU A 230 -18.67 -37.47 40.17
N VAL A 231 -17.87 -36.52 39.69
CA VAL A 231 -18.14 -35.07 39.81
C VAL A 231 -18.86 -34.55 38.56
N VAL A 232 -18.49 -35.07 37.39
CA VAL A 232 -19.07 -34.79 36.09
C VAL A 232 -19.39 -36.12 35.40
N PRO A 233 -20.40 -36.89 35.88
CA PRO A 233 -20.56 -38.28 35.47
C PRO A 233 -20.59 -38.48 33.96
N LEU A 234 -19.79 -39.44 33.48
CA LEU A 234 -19.66 -39.77 32.06
C LEU A 234 -21.02 -40.06 31.42
N SER A 235 -21.87 -40.82 32.11
CA SER A 235 -23.24 -41.16 31.68
C SER A 235 -24.11 -39.93 31.43
N ASP A 236 -23.91 -38.87 32.21
CA ASP A 236 -24.80 -37.71 32.28
C ASP A 236 -24.27 -36.52 31.48
N ASN A 237 -22.98 -36.53 31.13
CA ASN A 237 -22.27 -35.48 30.42
C ASN A 237 -21.79 -35.95 29.05
N SER A 238 -20.53 -36.39 28.92
CA SER A 238 -19.93 -36.68 27.61
C SER A 238 -20.53 -37.90 26.91
N GLY A 239 -20.98 -38.92 27.66
CA GLY A 239 -21.71 -40.07 27.14
C GLY A 239 -23.13 -39.69 26.68
N LEU A 240 -23.87 -38.92 27.49
CA LEU A 240 -25.19 -38.39 27.11
C LEU A 240 -25.11 -37.52 25.85
N LEU A 241 -24.11 -36.62 25.80
CA LEU A 241 -23.85 -35.77 24.64
C LEU A 241 -23.52 -36.60 23.41
N ALA A 242 -22.62 -37.59 23.51
CA ALA A 242 -22.25 -38.44 22.38
C ALA A 242 -23.45 -39.24 21.82
N ASN A 243 -24.30 -39.77 22.70
CA ASN A 243 -25.50 -40.50 22.28
C ASN A 243 -26.49 -39.59 21.55
N ARG A 244 -26.77 -38.41 22.11
CA ARG A 244 -27.70 -37.44 21.51
C ARG A 244 -27.15 -36.81 20.22
N TYR A 245 -25.85 -36.51 20.18
CA TYR A 245 -25.23 -35.90 19.00
C TYR A 245 -25.23 -36.83 17.80
N ARG A 246 -24.91 -38.11 18.01
CA ARG A 246 -24.98 -39.14 16.97
C ARG A 246 -26.41 -39.38 16.49
N ALA A 247 -27.40 -39.34 17.39
CA ALA A 247 -28.82 -39.43 17.02
C ALA A 247 -29.29 -38.26 16.14
N LEU A 248 -28.63 -37.10 16.22
CA LEU A 248 -28.85 -35.93 15.36
C LEU A 248 -28.00 -35.94 14.07
N GLY A 249 -27.22 -37.02 13.83
CA GLY A 249 -26.32 -37.14 12.68
C GLY A 249 -24.96 -36.45 12.86
N GLY A 250 -24.64 -35.96 14.05
CA GLY A 250 -23.38 -35.29 14.36
C GLY A 250 -22.20 -36.25 14.58
N SER A 251 -21.01 -35.85 14.13
CA SER A 251 -19.77 -36.63 14.27
C SER A 251 -19.12 -36.38 15.64
N MET A 252 -18.95 -37.42 16.46
CA MET A 252 -18.24 -37.33 17.73
C MET A 252 -17.39 -38.57 18.06
N ARG A 253 -16.12 -38.31 18.38
CA ARG A 253 -15.20 -39.25 19.02
C ARG A 253 -15.21 -39.05 20.55
N LEU A 254 -15.18 -40.14 21.30
CA LEU A 254 -15.18 -40.13 22.77
C LEU A 254 -14.15 -41.15 23.28
N ARG A 255 -13.02 -40.64 23.77
CA ARG A 255 -11.93 -41.42 24.37
C ARG A 255 -12.23 -41.62 25.86
N ILE A 256 -12.63 -42.83 26.22
CA ILE A 256 -12.83 -43.20 27.63
C ILE A 256 -11.47 -43.54 28.24
N ALA A 257 -11.13 -42.92 29.38
CA ALA A 257 -9.90 -43.15 30.14
C ALA A 257 -10.18 -44.13 31.30
N PRO A 258 -9.73 -45.41 31.23
CA PRO A 258 -10.10 -46.42 32.22
C PRO A 258 -9.50 -46.17 33.60
N GLY A 259 -10.31 -46.38 34.64
CA GLY A 259 -9.97 -46.16 36.04
C GLY A 259 -9.83 -44.68 36.46
N GLN A 260 -10.14 -43.72 35.59
CA GLN A 260 -9.96 -42.29 35.87
C GLN A 260 -11.26 -41.62 36.27
N GLY A 261 -11.17 -40.67 37.22
CA GLY A 261 -12.27 -39.80 37.63
C GLY A 261 -12.02 -38.32 37.33
N HIS A 262 -12.67 -37.41 38.05
CA HIS A 262 -12.47 -35.96 37.92
C HIS A 262 -11.16 -35.49 38.56
N ASN A 263 -10.04 -36.00 38.03
CA ASN A 263 -8.70 -35.76 38.56
C ASN A 263 -7.82 -35.00 37.55
N VAL A 264 -6.60 -34.67 37.97
CA VAL A 264 -5.59 -34.01 37.13
C VAL A 264 -4.58 -35.00 36.56
N TRP A 265 -5.01 -36.21 36.20
CA TRP A 265 -4.15 -37.21 35.56
C TRP A 265 -3.56 -36.66 34.26
N ASP A 266 -2.24 -36.73 34.12
CA ASP A 266 -1.52 -36.07 33.03
C ASP A 266 -1.95 -36.56 31.64
N GLY A 267 -2.44 -37.81 31.52
CA GLY A 267 -2.98 -38.37 30.27
C GLY A 267 -4.20 -37.64 29.71
N PHE A 268 -4.90 -36.82 30.51
CA PHE A 268 -5.94 -35.91 30.01
C PHE A 268 -5.35 -34.72 29.23
N PHE A 269 -4.19 -34.20 29.66
CA PHE A 269 -3.50 -33.05 29.06
C PHE A 269 -2.44 -33.48 28.03
N GLN A 270 -2.01 -34.73 28.08
CA GLN A 270 -1.06 -35.38 27.16
C GLN A 270 -1.76 -36.32 26.17
N CYS A 271 -3.06 -36.10 25.92
CA CYS A 271 -3.83 -36.88 24.95
C CYS A 271 -3.47 -36.47 23.52
N GLN A 272 -2.65 -37.28 22.85
CA GLN A 272 -2.22 -37.06 21.47
C GLN A 272 -3.42 -36.96 20.49
N GLU A 273 -4.43 -37.85 20.62
CA GLU A 273 -5.64 -37.82 19.79
C GLU A 273 -6.42 -36.49 19.91
N LEU A 274 -6.44 -35.88 21.10
CA LEU A 274 -7.07 -34.57 21.33
C LEU A 274 -6.27 -33.45 20.69
N VAL A 275 -4.94 -33.50 20.79
CA VAL A 275 -4.06 -32.49 20.17
C VAL A 275 -4.14 -32.56 18.65
N GLU A 276 -4.12 -33.75 18.06
CA GLU A 276 -4.30 -33.95 16.61
C GLU A 276 -5.66 -33.41 16.15
N PHE A 277 -6.73 -33.71 16.88
CA PHE A 277 -8.05 -33.16 16.61
C PHE A 277 -8.08 -31.62 16.67
N VAL A 278 -7.49 -31.01 17.71
CA VAL A 278 -7.44 -29.53 17.81
C VAL A 278 -6.60 -28.95 16.68
N ILE A 279 -5.47 -29.56 16.31
CA ILE A 279 -4.64 -29.08 15.19
C ILE A 279 -5.39 -29.18 13.87
N GLU A 280 -6.02 -30.32 13.57
CA GLU A 280 -6.83 -30.57 12.36
C GLU A 280 -7.94 -29.51 12.19
N HIS A 281 -8.59 -29.10 13.28
CA HIS A 281 -9.75 -28.20 13.22
C HIS A 281 -9.43 -26.74 13.50
N ALA A 282 -8.37 -26.41 14.24
CA ALA A 282 -7.92 -25.02 14.42
C ALA A 282 -7.08 -24.51 13.24
N SER A 283 -6.36 -25.41 12.55
CA SER A 283 -5.58 -25.05 11.36
C SER A 283 -6.49 -24.75 10.17
N PRO A 284 -6.23 -23.69 9.37
CA PRO A 284 -7.02 -23.38 8.17
C PRO A 284 -6.82 -24.37 7.02
N ALA A 285 -6.23 -25.54 7.22
CA ALA A 285 -6.11 -26.59 6.20
C ALA A 285 -7.48 -27.16 5.78
N ALA A 286 -8.53 -26.94 6.59
CA ALA A 286 -9.92 -27.20 6.23
C ALA A 286 -10.56 -26.10 5.35
N GLU A 287 -9.96 -24.90 5.29
CA GLU A 287 -10.24 -23.96 4.20
C GLU A 287 -9.34 -24.33 3.02
N ARG A 288 -9.93 -24.46 1.82
CA ARG A 288 -9.12 -24.48 0.58
C ARG A 288 -8.25 -23.22 0.61
N ASP A 289 -7.00 -23.31 0.16
CA ASP A 289 -6.14 -22.14 -0.01
C ASP A 289 -6.98 -21.03 -0.68
N PRO A 290 -7.19 -19.86 -0.04
CA PRO A 290 -8.08 -18.86 -0.61
C PRO A 290 -7.48 -18.22 -1.86
N MET A 291 -6.19 -18.40 -2.14
CA MET A 291 -5.48 -17.78 -3.26
C MET A 291 -6.17 -17.97 -4.64
N PRO A 292 -6.64 -19.17 -5.06
CA PRO A 292 -7.36 -19.32 -6.33
C PRO A 292 -8.72 -18.61 -6.33
N ALA A 293 -9.45 -18.63 -5.21
CA ALA A 293 -10.77 -18.02 -5.09
C ALA A 293 -10.68 -16.47 -5.07
N LEU A 294 -9.71 -15.93 -4.33
CA LEU A 294 -9.41 -14.50 -4.28
C LEU A 294 -8.69 -14.00 -5.54
N PHE A 295 -8.08 -14.87 -6.35
CA PHE A 295 -7.66 -14.50 -7.70
C PHE A 295 -8.84 -14.44 -8.66
N GLN A 296 -9.83 -15.32 -8.55
CA GLN A 296 -11.05 -15.21 -9.36
C GLN A 296 -11.84 -13.94 -9.01
N GLU A 297 -12.02 -13.69 -7.71
CA GLU A 297 -12.72 -12.53 -7.12
C GLU A 297 -11.81 -11.74 -6.15
N PRO A 298 -11.00 -10.79 -6.64
CA PRO A 298 -10.08 -10.01 -5.82
C PRO A 298 -10.74 -9.23 -4.68
N PRO A 299 -10.10 -9.19 -3.49
CA PRO A 299 -10.54 -8.37 -2.36
C PRO A 299 -10.41 -6.89 -2.70
N ILE A 300 -11.09 -6.02 -1.94
CA ILE A 300 -11.21 -4.59 -2.28
C ILE A 300 -9.85 -3.87 -2.25
N GLU A 301 -8.92 -4.32 -1.41
CA GLU A 301 -7.56 -3.79 -1.26
C GLU A 301 -6.67 -4.01 -2.49
N ALA A 302 -7.04 -4.96 -3.35
CA ALA A 302 -6.37 -5.24 -4.62
C ALA A 302 -6.97 -4.46 -5.80
N ARG A 303 -8.15 -3.84 -5.64
CA ARG A 303 -8.88 -3.20 -6.73
C ARG A 303 -8.34 -1.79 -7.02
N PRO A 304 -8.22 -1.37 -8.29
CA PRO A 304 -7.82 0.00 -8.63
C PRO A 304 -8.72 1.07 -8.01
N GLY A 305 -8.13 2.16 -7.55
CA GLY A 305 -8.80 3.40 -7.16
C GLY A 305 -8.54 4.52 -8.19
N ALA A 306 -8.95 5.75 -7.89
CA ALA A 306 -8.66 6.91 -8.74
C ALA A 306 -8.55 8.22 -7.94
N PHE A 307 -7.80 9.18 -8.45
CA PHE A 307 -7.94 10.58 -8.04
C PHE A 307 -9.24 11.15 -8.61
N TRP A 308 -10.16 11.59 -7.74
CA TRP A 308 -11.47 12.12 -8.10
C TRP A 308 -11.42 13.65 -8.15
N ALA A 309 -11.05 14.19 -9.32
CA ALA A 309 -10.81 15.61 -9.50
C ALA A 309 -12.13 16.41 -9.49
N TRP A 310 -12.40 17.08 -8.36
CA TRP A 310 -13.51 18.00 -8.16
C TRP A 310 -13.10 19.40 -8.64
N MET A 311 -13.17 19.58 -9.95
CA MET A 311 -12.69 20.79 -10.64
C MET A 311 -13.37 22.07 -10.11
N ASN A 312 -12.56 23.03 -9.64
CA ASN A 312 -12.95 24.26 -8.94
C ASN A 312 -13.88 24.05 -7.71
N GLY A 313 -13.93 22.84 -7.13
CA GLY A 313 -14.89 22.46 -6.10
C GLY A 313 -16.34 22.38 -6.60
N ASN A 314 -16.58 22.45 -7.92
CA ASN A 314 -17.91 22.51 -8.53
C ASN A 314 -18.46 21.10 -8.75
N VAL A 315 -19.31 20.65 -7.82
CA VAL A 315 -19.85 19.29 -7.76
C VAL A 315 -21.38 19.20 -7.78
N ASP A 316 -21.90 18.05 -8.19
CA ASP A 316 -23.32 17.70 -8.26
C ASP A 316 -23.59 16.37 -7.52
N LEU A 317 -24.43 16.38 -6.49
CA LEU A 317 -24.56 15.25 -5.55
C LEU A 317 -25.17 13.98 -6.18
N ASP A 318 -26.13 14.14 -7.08
CA ASP A 318 -26.73 13.02 -7.82
C ASP A 318 -25.67 12.36 -8.70
N ARG A 319 -24.84 13.18 -9.37
CA ARG A 319 -23.72 12.69 -10.15
C ARG A 319 -22.60 12.08 -9.32
N LEU A 320 -22.27 12.62 -8.14
CA LEU A 320 -21.33 11.98 -7.21
C LEU A 320 -21.82 10.56 -6.83
N THR A 321 -23.13 10.41 -6.62
CA THR A 321 -23.77 9.10 -6.34
C THR A 321 -23.58 8.14 -7.51
N TYR A 322 -23.93 8.57 -8.73
CA TYR A 322 -23.81 7.77 -9.94
C TYR A 322 -22.36 7.34 -10.22
N GLU A 323 -21.39 8.24 -10.03
CA GLU A 323 -19.97 7.95 -10.25
C GLU A 323 -19.46 6.87 -9.28
N LEU A 324 -19.84 6.93 -7.99
CA LEU A 324 -19.52 5.89 -7.02
C LEU A 324 -20.24 4.55 -7.30
N GLU A 325 -21.50 4.59 -7.76
CA GLU A 325 -22.24 3.39 -8.16
C GLU A 325 -21.60 2.70 -9.37
N GLU A 326 -21.15 3.47 -10.36
CA GLU A 326 -20.39 2.94 -11.49
C GLU A 326 -19.01 2.41 -11.05
N MET A 327 -18.26 3.11 -10.21
CA MET A 327 -17.00 2.59 -9.63
C MET A 327 -17.21 1.23 -8.95
N LYS A 328 -18.27 1.08 -8.15
CA LYS A 328 -18.65 -0.19 -7.54
C LYS A 328 -18.99 -1.25 -8.60
N ALA A 329 -19.80 -0.89 -9.59
CA ALA A 329 -20.25 -1.79 -10.65
C ALA A 329 -19.12 -2.27 -11.58
N LYS A 330 -18.06 -1.49 -11.78
CA LYS A 330 -16.87 -1.91 -12.54
C LYS A 330 -15.78 -2.60 -11.70
N GLY A 331 -15.97 -2.69 -10.39
CA GLY A 331 -15.03 -3.38 -9.50
C GLY A 331 -13.82 -2.55 -9.09
N MET A 332 -13.96 -1.23 -8.94
CA MET A 332 -12.95 -0.37 -8.31
C MET A 332 -12.99 -0.48 -6.77
N SER A 333 -11.93 -0.03 -6.10
CA SER A 333 -11.89 0.08 -4.63
C SER A 333 -12.60 1.32 -4.10
N GLY A 334 -12.65 2.38 -4.90
CA GLY A 334 -13.21 3.68 -4.57
C GLY A 334 -12.35 4.78 -5.21
N ALA A 335 -12.27 5.95 -4.56
CA ALA A 335 -11.51 7.09 -5.08
C ALA A 335 -11.08 8.06 -3.98
N GLU A 336 -10.16 8.96 -4.32
CA GLU A 336 -9.61 9.97 -3.41
C GLU A 336 -10.16 11.35 -3.80
N ILE A 337 -10.92 11.99 -2.90
CA ILE A 337 -11.54 13.30 -3.14
C ILE A 337 -10.43 14.34 -3.32
N TRP A 338 -10.41 15.01 -4.47
CA TRP A 338 -9.41 16.02 -4.81
C TRP A 338 -10.06 17.33 -5.24
N ASP A 339 -10.10 18.32 -4.35
CA ASP A 339 -10.57 19.67 -4.67
C ASP A 339 -9.45 20.42 -5.41
N ILE A 340 -9.67 20.78 -6.68
CA ILE A 340 -8.56 21.20 -7.56
C ILE A 340 -8.97 22.28 -8.57
N GLY A 341 -8.17 23.34 -8.70
CA GLY A 341 -8.45 24.44 -9.64
C GLY A 341 -8.14 24.12 -11.11
N VAL A 342 -8.52 25.02 -12.02
CA VAL A 342 -8.31 24.87 -13.48
C VAL A 342 -7.11 25.69 -13.98
N ILE A 343 -6.08 25.02 -14.51
CA ILE A 343 -4.83 25.62 -15.00
C ILE A 343 -4.94 26.32 -16.38
N SER A 344 -5.92 25.96 -17.22
CA SER A 344 -5.91 26.41 -18.63
C SER A 344 -6.12 27.93 -18.83
N PRO A 345 -5.27 28.58 -19.65
CA PRO A 345 -5.46 29.96 -20.11
C PRO A 345 -6.48 30.09 -21.26
N ILE A 346 -6.87 28.99 -21.92
CA ILE A 346 -7.86 28.99 -23.01
C ILE A 346 -9.00 28.03 -22.65
N ARG A 347 -10.12 28.62 -22.22
CA ARG A 347 -11.32 27.90 -21.80
C ARG A 347 -12.38 27.96 -22.91
N GLU A 348 -12.94 26.81 -23.29
CA GLU A 348 -14.09 26.78 -24.21
C GLU A 348 -15.40 26.82 -23.42
N ASP A 349 -15.57 25.91 -22.47
CA ASP A 349 -16.61 25.98 -21.44
C ASP A 349 -15.94 26.22 -20.06
N PRO A 350 -16.05 27.41 -19.44
CA PRO A 350 -15.44 27.66 -18.15
C PRO A 350 -16.19 26.93 -17.01
N ILE A 351 -15.47 26.14 -16.23
CA ILE A 351 -16.01 25.49 -15.03
C ILE A 351 -16.31 26.58 -13.98
N PRO A 352 -17.54 26.65 -13.41
CA PRO A 352 -17.87 27.61 -12.35
C PRO A 352 -17.00 27.43 -11.10
N ALA A 353 -17.01 28.43 -10.22
CA ALA A 353 -16.41 28.29 -8.89
C ALA A 353 -17.41 27.60 -7.94
N GLY A 354 -16.98 26.50 -7.32
CA GLY A 354 -17.69 25.87 -6.21
C GLY A 354 -17.46 26.58 -4.87
N PRO A 355 -17.97 26.02 -3.76
CA PRO A 355 -17.68 26.51 -2.42
C PRO A 355 -16.19 26.42 -2.08
N ALA A 356 -15.75 27.13 -1.03
CA ALA A 356 -14.42 26.94 -0.49
C ALA A 356 -14.28 25.53 0.10
N PHE A 357 -13.13 24.89 -0.09
CA PHE A 357 -12.83 23.58 0.46
C PHE A 357 -12.99 23.59 1.98
N LEU A 358 -13.71 22.59 2.51
CA LEU A 358 -14.14 22.48 3.92
C LEU A 358 -15.07 23.58 4.44
N SER A 359 -15.66 24.44 3.59
CA SER A 359 -16.83 25.24 4.01
C SER A 359 -18.04 24.34 4.32
N PRO A 360 -19.07 24.85 5.02
CA PRO A 360 -20.31 24.09 5.27
C PRO A 360 -20.98 23.51 4.01
N GLU A 361 -20.77 24.13 2.84
CA GLU A 361 -21.27 23.67 1.53
C GLU A 361 -20.38 22.57 0.95
N SER A 362 -19.06 22.72 1.02
CA SER A 362 -18.09 21.68 0.62
C SER A 362 -18.26 20.42 1.50
N LEU A 363 -18.43 20.59 2.81
CA LEU A 363 -18.66 19.52 3.76
C LEU A 363 -19.95 18.73 3.48
N LYS A 364 -21.00 19.34 2.91
CA LYS A 364 -22.20 18.59 2.46
C LYS A 364 -21.85 17.58 1.36
N ALA A 365 -21.04 17.98 0.38
CA ALA A 365 -20.63 17.10 -0.70
C ALA A 365 -19.64 16.02 -0.24
N ILE A 366 -18.67 16.38 0.60
CA ILE A 366 -17.73 15.43 1.22
C ILE A 366 -18.50 14.40 2.06
N ASN A 367 -19.42 14.85 2.92
CA ASN A 367 -20.24 13.97 3.73
C ASN A 367 -21.10 13.02 2.88
N HIS A 368 -21.75 13.55 1.85
CA HIS A 368 -22.55 12.76 0.91
C HIS A 368 -21.71 11.68 0.22
N ALA A 369 -20.51 12.02 -0.28
CA ALA A 369 -19.59 11.07 -0.88
C ALA A 369 -19.20 9.94 0.11
N ILE A 370 -18.87 10.27 1.35
CA ILE A 370 -18.54 9.29 2.40
C ILE A 370 -19.74 8.37 2.70
N ASP A 371 -20.95 8.91 2.79
CA ASP A 371 -22.17 8.12 3.06
C ASP A 371 -22.54 7.21 1.87
N GLN A 372 -22.33 7.65 0.63
CA GLN A 372 -22.52 6.79 -0.55
C GLN A 372 -21.44 5.71 -0.64
N ALA A 373 -20.19 6.02 -0.30
CA ALA A 373 -19.11 5.04 -0.27
C ALA A 373 -19.33 3.97 0.81
N ASP A 374 -19.79 4.34 2.01
CA ASP A 374 -20.15 3.40 3.07
C ASP A 374 -21.30 2.48 2.64
N ARG A 375 -22.39 3.06 2.09
CA ARG A 375 -23.52 2.30 1.51
C ARG A 375 -23.07 1.27 0.47
N LEU A 376 -22.08 1.62 -0.36
CA LEU A 376 -21.57 0.79 -1.43
C LEU A 376 -20.45 -0.16 -0.97
N GLY A 377 -19.91 -0.01 0.24
CA GLY A 377 -18.69 -0.70 0.67
C GLY A 377 -17.52 -0.39 -0.26
N LEU A 378 -17.20 0.90 -0.40
CA LEU A 378 -16.03 1.44 -1.09
C LEU A 378 -15.10 2.12 -0.07
N HIS A 379 -13.83 2.29 -0.42
CA HIS A 379 -12.85 3.04 0.36
C HIS A 379 -12.65 4.42 -0.27
N LEU A 380 -12.85 5.49 0.50
CA LEU A 380 -12.46 6.85 0.07
C LEU A 380 -11.13 7.28 0.67
N GLY A 381 -10.42 8.11 -0.08
CA GLY A 381 -9.40 9.00 0.43
C GLY A 381 -9.79 10.47 0.30
N ILE A 382 -8.94 11.36 0.80
CA ILE A 382 -9.02 12.81 0.55
C ILE A 382 -7.60 13.38 0.44
N VAL A 383 -7.36 14.20 -0.59
CA VAL A 383 -6.14 14.99 -0.73
C VAL A 383 -6.11 16.04 0.37
N ALA A 384 -4.97 16.22 1.05
CA ALA A 384 -4.87 17.09 2.21
C ALA A 384 -4.97 18.61 1.89
N SER A 385 -5.34 19.01 0.68
CA SER A 385 -5.49 20.42 0.31
C SER A 385 -6.53 20.62 -0.78
N SER A 386 -6.83 21.90 -1.05
CA SER A 386 -7.33 22.32 -2.35
C SER A 386 -6.13 22.70 -3.21
N SER A 387 -5.89 22.02 -4.33
CA SER A 387 -4.55 21.76 -4.93
C SER A 387 -3.96 20.44 -4.43
N TRP A 388 -2.63 20.29 -4.44
CA TRP A 388 -1.93 19.05 -4.14
C TRP A 388 -1.03 19.18 -2.91
N ASN A 389 -0.14 20.19 -2.87
CA ASN A 389 0.67 20.49 -1.68
C ASN A 389 -0.17 20.84 -0.44
N ALA A 390 0.18 20.23 0.70
CA ALA A 390 -0.42 20.49 2.01
C ALA A 390 -0.44 22.00 2.37
N GLY A 391 -1.64 22.53 2.61
CA GLY A 391 -1.86 23.95 2.88
C GLY A 391 -3.34 24.32 2.93
N GLY A 392 -3.64 25.59 3.21
CA GLY A 392 -5.02 26.05 3.36
C GLY A 392 -5.14 27.46 3.91
N SER A 393 -6.35 28.03 3.84
CA SER A 393 -6.66 29.37 4.35
C SER A 393 -6.55 29.48 5.89
N TRP A 394 -6.58 28.34 6.59
CA TRP A 394 -6.39 28.22 8.04
C TRP A 394 -4.92 28.31 8.49
N ILE A 395 -3.96 28.11 7.58
CA ILE A 395 -2.52 28.13 7.90
C ILE A 395 -2.08 29.54 8.26
N GLN A 396 -1.65 29.73 9.51
CA GLN A 396 -1.19 31.02 10.01
C GLN A 396 0.23 31.35 9.51
N PRO A 397 0.62 32.63 9.39
CA PRO A 397 1.97 33.03 8.95
C PRO A 397 3.16 32.48 9.76
N ARG A 398 2.92 31.98 10.98
CA ARG A 398 3.91 31.29 11.83
C ARG A 398 3.99 29.78 11.57
N ASP A 399 2.89 29.18 11.10
CA ASP A 399 2.72 27.74 10.85
C ASP A 399 2.91 27.40 9.36
N ALA A 400 3.09 28.43 8.52
CA ALA A 400 3.42 28.33 7.10
C ALA A 400 4.90 28.02 6.86
N MET A 401 5.21 27.48 5.68
CA MET A 401 6.58 27.19 5.21
C MET A 401 7.51 28.39 5.39
N LYS A 402 8.74 28.15 5.86
CA LYS A 402 9.71 29.21 6.18
C LYS A 402 11.01 29.11 5.37
N GLY A 403 11.62 30.26 5.16
CA GLY A 403 12.94 30.41 4.55
C GLY A 403 13.90 31.19 5.45
N LEU A 404 15.20 31.02 5.21
CA LEU A 404 16.27 31.85 5.77
C LEU A 404 16.54 33.03 4.82
N TYR A 405 16.50 34.26 5.34
CA TYR A 405 16.74 35.50 4.60
C TYR A 405 17.94 36.26 5.18
N VAL A 406 18.64 37.05 4.35
CA VAL A 406 19.82 37.81 4.76
C VAL A 406 19.79 39.25 4.23
N SER A 407 20.37 40.18 4.97
CA SER A 407 20.79 41.50 4.50
C SER A 407 22.27 41.70 4.83
N GLU A 408 23.04 42.25 3.91
CA GLU A 408 24.47 42.51 4.09
C GLU A 408 24.76 44.02 4.10
N LEU A 409 25.68 44.44 4.97
CA LEU A 409 26.23 45.80 5.03
C LEU A 409 27.75 45.71 5.09
N THR A 410 28.46 46.36 4.17
CA THR A 410 29.92 46.50 4.24
C THR A 410 30.29 47.73 5.06
N VAL A 411 31.28 47.58 5.95
CA VAL A 411 31.86 48.66 6.78
C VAL A 411 33.38 48.55 6.81
N SER A 412 34.06 49.67 7.06
CA SER A 412 35.52 49.71 7.23
C SER A 412 35.88 50.15 8.64
N GLY A 413 36.85 49.49 9.26
CA GLY A 413 37.42 49.86 10.56
C GLY A 413 38.92 50.22 10.48
N PRO A 414 39.52 50.71 11.58
CA PRO A 414 38.93 50.79 12.92
C PRO A 414 37.88 51.90 13.05
N ALA A 415 36.68 51.57 13.52
CA ALA A 415 35.58 52.53 13.64
C ALA A 415 34.53 52.08 14.67
N LYS A 416 33.88 53.05 15.34
CA LYS A 416 32.73 52.77 16.22
C LYS A 416 31.44 52.81 15.41
N LEU A 417 30.79 51.66 15.24
CA LEU A 417 29.51 51.54 14.56
C LEU A 417 28.36 51.57 15.58
N SER A 418 27.36 52.44 15.37
CA SER A 418 26.04 52.31 15.99
C SER A 418 24.96 52.65 14.97
N ARG A 419 24.31 51.63 14.40
CA ARG A 419 23.39 51.79 13.25
C ARG A 419 22.31 50.71 13.25
N VAL A 420 21.08 51.10 12.88
CA VAL A 420 20.00 50.14 12.53
C VAL A 420 20.41 49.37 11.28
N LEU A 421 20.55 48.06 11.41
CA LEU A 421 20.90 47.20 10.28
C LEU A 421 19.74 47.10 9.29
N PRO A 422 19.99 47.00 7.97
CA PRO A 422 18.94 46.77 7.00
C PRO A 422 18.14 45.51 7.36
N PHE A 423 16.83 45.54 7.15
CA PHE A 423 15.99 44.35 7.32
C PHE A 423 16.09 43.47 6.06
N PRO A 424 16.25 42.14 6.17
CA PRO A 424 16.29 41.24 5.02
C PRO A 424 15.04 41.31 4.13
N ALA A 425 15.23 41.31 2.81
CA ALA A 425 14.12 41.24 1.87
C ALA A 425 13.55 39.81 1.80
N CYS A 426 12.23 39.69 1.94
CA CYS A 426 11.50 38.43 1.84
C CYS A 426 10.09 38.64 1.24
N ASN A 427 9.51 37.56 0.73
CA ASN A 427 8.21 37.55 0.04
C ASN A 427 7.01 37.33 0.99
N ALA A 428 7.28 37.12 2.29
CA ALA A 428 6.28 36.97 3.35
C ALA A 428 5.17 38.05 3.30
N PRO A 429 3.91 37.72 3.64
CA PRO A 429 2.86 38.71 3.90
C PRO A 429 3.31 39.72 4.96
N LYS A 430 3.03 41.00 4.72
CA LYS A 430 3.51 42.12 5.55
C LYS A 430 2.38 42.79 6.32
N GLY A 431 2.70 43.29 7.51
CA GLY A 431 1.83 44.17 8.28
C GLY A 431 1.89 45.62 7.81
N ALA A 432 1.10 46.49 8.44
CA ALA A 432 1.04 47.92 8.12
C ALA A 432 2.38 48.67 8.32
N ASN A 433 3.31 48.11 9.09
CA ASN A 433 4.68 48.60 9.28
C ASN A 433 5.66 48.16 8.17
N GLY A 434 5.21 47.42 7.16
CA GLY A 434 6.06 46.90 6.07
C GLY A 434 6.96 45.71 6.45
N LEU A 435 6.94 45.25 7.70
CA LEU A 435 7.63 44.05 8.16
C LEU A 435 6.75 42.80 7.96
N PRO A 436 7.33 41.59 7.87
CA PRO A 436 6.57 40.35 7.81
C PRO A 436 5.63 40.18 9.01
N LEU A 437 4.45 39.59 8.78
CA LEU A 437 3.51 39.21 9.86
C LEU A 437 4.12 38.19 10.84
N TYR A 438 5.15 37.45 10.40
CA TYR A 438 5.94 36.56 11.24
C TYR A 438 7.40 36.54 10.78
N TYR A 439 8.33 36.79 11.71
CA TYR A 439 9.76 36.55 11.52
C TYR A 439 10.45 36.30 12.88
N LYS A 440 11.64 35.70 12.84
CA LYS A 440 12.57 35.56 13.98
C LYS A 440 13.99 35.91 13.56
N GLU A 441 14.72 36.62 14.40
CA GLU A 441 16.18 36.77 14.26
C GLU A 441 16.87 35.41 14.42
N ILE A 442 17.87 35.12 13.60
CA ILE A 442 18.67 33.89 13.66
C ILE A 442 20.10 34.20 14.09
N ALA A 443 20.75 35.16 13.42
CA ALA A 443 22.10 35.62 13.78
C ALA A 443 22.43 36.97 13.14
N VAL A 444 23.27 37.76 13.81
CA VAL A 444 24.06 38.82 13.16
C VAL A 444 25.52 38.35 13.13
N LEU A 445 26.11 38.23 11.94
CA LEU A 445 27.47 37.76 11.75
C LEU A 445 28.32 38.85 11.11
N ALA A 446 29.62 38.90 11.41
CA ALA A 446 30.59 39.70 10.68
C ALA A 446 31.79 38.86 10.23
N PHE A 447 32.26 39.08 9.01
CA PHE A 447 33.45 38.43 8.46
C PHE A 447 34.22 39.39 7.53
N PRO A 448 35.53 39.21 7.34
CA PRO A 448 36.31 40.05 6.44
C PRO A 448 35.77 40.01 5.01
N GLN A 449 35.77 41.16 4.34
CA GLN A 449 35.37 41.25 2.93
C GLN A 449 36.46 40.65 2.03
N SER A 450 36.08 39.73 1.13
CA SER A 450 36.93 39.25 0.02
C SER A 450 36.26 39.54 -1.32
N PRO A 451 37.00 39.94 -2.38
CA PRO A 451 36.46 40.15 -3.72
C PRO A 451 35.73 38.93 -4.32
N ASP A 452 36.08 37.72 -3.89
CA ASP A 452 35.57 36.46 -4.43
C ASP A 452 34.59 35.73 -3.49
N ASN A 453 34.11 36.42 -2.45
CA ASN A 453 33.25 35.89 -1.38
C ASN A 453 33.88 34.72 -0.56
N THR A 454 35.21 34.59 -0.54
CA THR A 454 35.91 33.64 0.36
C THR A 454 36.04 34.16 1.79
N ILE A 455 35.69 33.32 2.76
CA ILE A 455 36.01 33.46 4.18
C ILE A 455 37.21 32.54 4.47
N ARG A 456 38.23 33.04 5.19
CA ARG A 456 39.49 32.28 5.42
C ARG A 456 39.24 30.97 6.17
N ASP A 457 38.57 31.06 7.31
CA ASP A 457 38.23 29.96 8.22
C ASP A 457 37.03 30.38 9.09
N THR A 458 36.51 29.47 9.91
CA THR A 458 35.37 29.73 10.79
C THR A 458 35.69 30.71 11.93
N ALA A 459 36.96 30.81 12.35
CA ALA A 459 37.38 31.78 13.37
C ALA A 459 37.40 33.23 12.85
N ALA A 460 37.37 33.43 11.52
CA ALA A 460 37.16 34.73 10.90
C ALA A 460 35.68 35.19 10.93
N VAL A 461 34.74 34.34 11.36
CA VAL A 461 33.32 34.69 11.50
C VAL A 461 33.00 35.07 12.95
N ILE A 462 32.70 36.34 13.17
CA ILE A 462 32.36 36.90 14.48
C ILE A 462 30.85 36.92 14.64
N ASN A 463 30.32 36.29 15.69
CA ASN A 463 28.91 36.44 16.06
C ASN A 463 28.71 37.78 16.81
N LEU A 464 27.84 38.63 16.26
CA LEU A 464 27.48 39.96 16.78
C LEU A 464 26.02 40.01 17.26
N SER A 465 25.31 38.89 17.37
CA SER A 465 23.88 38.86 17.70
C SER A 465 23.58 39.58 19.02
N ASP A 466 24.36 39.32 20.07
CA ASP A 466 24.23 39.96 21.40
C ASP A 466 24.60 41.46 21.42
N LYS A 467 25.00 42.03 20.27
CA LYS A 467 25.33 43.45 20.09
C LYS A 467 24.27 44.22 19.32
N MET A 468 23.21 43.55 18.88
CA MET A 468 22.03 44.16 18.26
C MET A 468 20.89 44.24 19.28
N ASP A 469 20.28 45.41 19.43
CA ASP A 469 19.09 45.59 20.26
C ASP A 469 17.79 45.17 19.55
N GLY A 470 16.67 45.20 20.28
CA GLY A 470 15.35 44.82 19.76
C GLY A 470 14.81 45.71 18.63
N ASP A 471 15.36 46.92 18.46
CA ASP A 471 15.03 47.82 17.34
C ASP A 471 15.93 47.54 16.11
N GLY A 472 16.80 46.54 16.18
CA GLY A 472 17.71 46.15 15.11
C GLY A 472 18.96 47.04 15.00
N ARG A 473 19.30 47.83 16.03
CA ARG A 473 20.51 48.65 16.07
C ARG A 473 21.69 47.84 16.60
N LEU A 474 22.66 47.61 15.72
CA LEU A 474 23.95 47.03 16.08
C LEU A 474 24.87 48.12 16.66
N THR A 475 25.50 47.85 17.80
CA THR A 475 26.59 48.67 18.35
C THR A 475 27.88 47.85 18.47
N TRP A 476 28.89 48.16 17.67
CA TRP A 476 30.12 47.37 17.54
C TRP A 476 31.36 48.24 17.29
N GLU A 477 32.45 47.94 17.98
CA GLU A 477 33.79 48.48 17.68
C GLU A 477 34.39 47.62 16.54
N VAL A 478 34.35 48.14 15.32
CA VAL A 478 34.80 47.45 14.10
C VAL A 478 36.34 47.37 14.10
N PRO A 479 36.96 46.19 13.99
CA PRO A 479 38.41 46.04 13.88
C PRO A 479 38.97 46.63 12.57
N PRO A 480 40.28 46.90 12.48
CA PRO A 480 40.93 47.31 11.23
C PRO A 480 40.58 46.39 10.04
N GLY A 481 40.35 46.99 8.86
CA GLY A 481 40.02 46.28 7.62
C GLY A 481 38.58 46.50 7.14
N SER A 482 38.22 45.85 6.04
CA SER A 482 36.84 45.87 5.51
C SER A 482 36.08 44.61 5.94
N TRP A 483 34.85 44.80 6.42
CA TRP A 483 34.01 43.76 7.02
C TRP A 483 32.62 43.76 6.39
N VAL A 484 32.11 42.58 6.11
CA VAL A 484 30.69 42.36 5.78
C VAL A 484 29.96 41.99 7.07
N ILE A 485 28.91 42.72 7.40
CA ILE A 485 27.96 42.41 8.47
C ILE A 485 26.70 41.84 7.82
N ALA A 486 26.34 40.61 8.16
CA ALA A 486 25.18 39.89 7.63
C ALA A 486 24.14 39.63 8.73
N ARG A 487 22.94 40.18 8.60
CA ARG A 487 21.79 39.91 9.50
C ARG A 487 20.93 38.82 8.88
N PHE A 488 20.79 37.70 9.57
CA PHE A 488 19.98 36.55 9.18
C PHE A 488 18.69 36.49 9.99
N ILE A 489 17.57 36.36 9.29
CA ILE A 489 16.25 36.09 9.87
C ILE A 489 15.65 34.84 9.25
N THR A 490 14.68 34.22 9.93
CA THR A 490 13.69 33.36 9.27
C THR A 490 12.33 34.05 9.22
N SER A 491 11.58 33.80 8.16
CA SER A 491 10.22 34.29 7.94
C SER A 491 9.48 33.29 7.03
N ASN A 492 8.15 33.35 6.98
CA ASN A 492 7.43 32.50 6.03
C ASN A 492 7.74 32.90 4.57
N THR A 493 7.61 31.94 3.66
CA THR A 493 8.02 32.10 2.27
C THR A 493 7.07 32.98 1.46
N GLY A 494 5.83 33.13 1.93
CA GLY A 494 4.72 33.71 1.17
C GLY A 494 4.17 32.81 0.08
N GLN A 495 4.72 31.60 -0.11
CA GLN A 495 4.23 30.64 -1.10
C GLN A 495 2.81 30.19 -0.74
N LYS A 496 1.95 30.17 -1.75
CA LYS A 496 0.55 29.73 -1.66
C LYS A 496 0.37 28.36 -2.29
N LEU A 497 -0.81 27.78 -2.09
CA LEU A 497 -1.29 26.63 -2.85
C LEU A 497 -1.12 26.88 -4.36
N MET A 498 -0.68 25.85 -5.09
CA MET A 498 -0.28 25.96 -6.50
C MET A 498 -1.47 26.25 -7.40
N VAL A 499 -2.52 25.43 -7.31
CA VAL A 499 -3.74 25.53 -8.12
C VAL A 499 -4.98 25.24 -7.25
N PRO A 500 -5.23 26.06 -6.22
CA PRO A 500 -6.43 25.91 -5.40
C PRO A 500 -7.68 26.22 -6.22
N SER A 501 -8.81 25.65 -5.83
CA SER A 501 -10.11 26.12 -6.29
C SER A 501 -10.30 27.62 -5.97
N PRO A 502 -11.10 28.38 -6.76
CA PRO A 502 -11.10 29.84 -6.70
C PRO A 502 -11.35 30.46 -5.32
N ASN A 503 -12.07 29.75 -4.45
CA ASN A 503 -12.44 30.19 -3.10
C ASN A 503 -11.59 29.55 -1.98
N SER A 504 -10.59 28.72 -2.30
CA SER A 504 -9.88 27.84 -1.36
C SER A 504 -8.40 28.20 -1.12
N ASN A 505 -7.93 29.32 -1.66
CA ASN A 505 -6.51 29.70 -1.63
C ASN A 505 -5.99 30.01 -0.21
N GLY A 506 -4.72 29.67 0.06
CA GLY A 506 -4.08 29.77 1.37
C GLY A 506 -2.57 29.57 1.30
N LEU A 507 -1.90 29.60 2.45
CA LEU A 507 -0.45 29.38 2.57
C LEU A 507 -0.14 27.87 2.60
N LEU A 508 1.05 27.50 2.09
CA LEU A 508 1.60 26.16 2.32
C LEU A 508 2.05 25.99 3.77
N VAL A 509 1.83 24.82 4.34
CA VAL A 509 2.24 24.47 5.72
C VAL A 509 3.76 24.38 5.85
N ASP A 510 4.30 24.56 7.06
CA ASP A 510 5.70 24.24 7.33
C ASP A 510 5.93 22.73 7.36
N HIS A 511 6.41 22.18 6.25
CA HIS A 511 6.67 20.75 6.10
C HIS A 511 7.87 20.28 6.96
N LEU A 512 8.68 21.19 7.49
CA LEU A 512 9.79 20.88 8.40
C LEU A 512 9.34 20.85 9.88
N ASP A 513 8.14 21.35 10.19
CA ASP A 513 7.56 21.33 11.54
C ASP A 513 6.36 20.39 11.63
N GLY A 514 6.58 19.22 12.24
CA GLY A 514 5.52 18.24 12.46
C GLY A 514 4.35 18.73 13.33
N ASN A 515 4.50 19.82 14.10
CA ASN A 515 3.35 20.43 14.81
C ASN A 515 2.44 21.20 13.85
N ALA A 516 3.01 21.88 12.85
CA ALA A 516 2.25 22.57 11.82
C ALA A 516 1.47 21.56 10.95
N ILE A 517 2.10 20.43 10.62
CA ILE A 517 1.46 19.29 9.94
C ILE A 517 0.32 18.69 10.78
N GLU A 518 0.53 18.39 12.06
CA GLU A 518 -0.55 17.94 12.95
C GLU A 518 -1.69 18.96 13.02
N THR A 519 -1.40 20.26 13.06
CA THR A 519 -2.41 21.33 13.10
C THR A 519 -3.22 21.36 11.80
N HIS A 520 -2.56 21.19 10.66
CA HIS A 520 -3.18 21.16 9.34
C HIS A 520 -4.09 19.94 9.17
N PHE A 521 -3.62 18.72 9.45
CA PHE A 521 -4.45 17.50 9.35
C PHE A 521 -5.59 17.48 10.39
N ARG A 522 -5.33 17.95 11.62
CA ARG A 522 -6.37 18.08 12.65
C ARG A 522 -7.49 19.01 12.21
N TYR A 523 -7.17 20.14 11.56
CA TYR A 523 -8.20 21.03 11.04
C TYR A 523 -9.12 20.32 10.04
N ILE A 524 -8.57 19.56 9.09
CA ILE A 524 -9.35 18.79 8.10
C ILE A 524 -10.28 17.79 8.80
N ILE A 525 -9.73 17.01 9.73
CA ILE A 525 -10.49 16.02 10.51
C ILE A 525 -11.59 16.68 11.34
N ASP A 526 -11.27 17.75 12.07
CA ASP A 526 -12.21 18.46 12.94
C ASP A 526 -13.35 19.11 12.12
N GLN A 527 -13.07 19.61 10.91
CA GLN A 527 -14.12 20.10 10.01
C GLN A 527 -15.05 18.96 9.55
N ILE A 528 -14.52 17.80 9.16
CA ILE A 528 -15.34 16.65 8.76
C ILE A 528 -16.16 16.13 9.96
N LEU A 529 -15.54 15.93 11.13
CA LEU A 529 -16.22 15.49 12.35
C LEU A 529 -17.23 16.51 12.91
N SER A 530 -17.17 17.78 12.50
CA SER A 530 -18.19 18.77 12.86
C SER A 530 -19.57 18.50 12.25
N VAL A 531 -19.64 17.70 11.16
CA VAL A 531 -20.88 17.36 10.46
C VAL A 531 -21.25 15.87 10.51
N ARG A 532 -20.36 14.98 10.99
CA ARG A 532 -20.61 13.53 11.08
C ARG A 532 -19.91 12.87 12.29
N PRO A 533 -20.44 11.75 12.82
CA PRO A 533 -19.92 11.16 14.06
C PRO A 533 -18.63 10.34 13.91
N SER A 534 -18.28 9.87 12.70
CA SER A 534 -17.15 8.98 12.45
C SER A 534 -16.62 9.10 11.02
N LEU A 535 -15.44 8.50 10.77
CA LEU A 535 -14.71 8.53 9.49
C LEU A 535 -14.74 7.17 8.76
N ASP A 536 -15.68 6.28 9.07
CA ASP A 536 -15.54 4.83 8.83
C ASP A 536 -15.38 4.38 7.35
N ALA A 537 -15.74 5.22 6.37
CA ALA A 537 -15.46 4.99 4.94
C ALA A 537 -14.32 5.86 4.36
N LEU A 538 -13.83 6.86 5.09
CA LEU A 538 -12.69 7.69 4.72
C LEU A 538 -11.40 7.07 5.27
N ARG A 539 -10.80 6.18 4.49
CA ARG A 539 -9.66 5.34 4.90
C ARG A 539 -8.30 5.99 4.74
N TYR A 540 -8.18 6.94 3.81
CA TYR A 540 -6.91 7.54 3.43
C TYR A 540 -6.94 9.05 3.56
N MET A 541 -5.84 9.63 4.04
CA MET A 541 -5.48 11.01 3.70
C MET A 541 -4.24 10.94 2.83
N GLU A 542 -4.19 11.82 1.85
CA GLU A 542 -3.20 11.82 0.79
C GLU A 542 -2.35 13.09 0.87
N VAL A 543 -1.04 12.94 0.66
CA VAL A 543 -0.13 14.06 0.35
C VAL A 543 0.69 13.75 -0.90
N ASP A 544 0.42 14.52 -1.93
CA ASP A 544 1.00 14.44 -3.26
C ASP A 544 2.50 14.83 -3.28
N SER A 545 3.12 14.65 -4.43
CA SER A 545 4.45 15.14 -4.81
C SER A 545 4.63 16.63 -4.47
N VAL A 546 5.81 16.97 -3.92
CA VAL A 546 6.01 18.26 -3.27
C VAL A 546 6.56 19.31 -4.23
N GLU A 547 5.70 20.24 -4.64
CA GLU A 547 6.10 21.41 -5.44
C GLU A 547 6.30 22.69 -4.62
N VAL A 548 7.51 22.89 -4.10
CA VAL A 548 7.89 24.10 -3.35
C VAL A 548 8.98 24.93 -4.01
N ASP A 549 8.88 26.25 -3.86
CA ASP A 549 9.82 27.24 -4.41
C ASP A 549 11.28 26.92 -4.03
N ASN A 550 12.21 27.26 -4.92
CA ASN A 550 13.65 27.10 -4.67
C ASN A 550 14.16 28.18 -3.70
N GLN A 551 14.36 27.80 -2.45
CA GLN A 551 14.73 28.71 -1.37
C GLN A 551 15.61 28.01 -0.33
N THR A 552 16.21 28.79 0.57
CA THR A 552 16.94 28.27 1.72
C THR A 552 15.92 27.87 2.80
N ASP A 553 15.36 26.67 2.68
CA ASP A 553 14.36 26.13 3.61
C ASP A 553 14.81 26.24 5.07
N TRP A 554 13.89 26.60 5.95
CA TRP A 554 14.18 26.78 7.36
C TRP A 554 12.97 26.44 8.20
N THR A 555 13.18 26.25 9.50
CA THR A 555 12.11 26.26 10.49
C THR A 555 12.64 26.76 11.83
N ASP A 556 11.75 27.06 12.77
CA ASP A 556 12.08 27.66 14.07
C ASP A 556 13.09 26.82 14.87
N SER A 557 12.96 25.49 14.81
CA SER A 557 13.79 24.51 15.52
C SER A 557 15.09 24.14 14.78
N PHE A 558 15.32 24.67 13.57
CA PHE A 558 16.38 24.17 12.67
C PHE A 558 17.77 24.16 13.32
N VAL A 559 18.13 25.20 14.07
CA VAL A 559 19.46 25.31 14.71
C VAL A 559 19.65 24.25 15.82
N GLU A 560 18.60 23.97 16.59
CA GLU A 560 18.61 22.95 17.65
C GLU A 560 18.69 21.55 17.04
N GLU A 561 17.83 21.26 16.06
CA GLU A 561 17.79 19.97 15.38
C GLU A 561 19.04 19.70 14.55
N PHE A 562 19.65 20.72 13.93
CA PHE A 562 20.96 20.60 13.27
C PHE A 562 22.05 20.20 14.28
N ARG A 563 22.17 20.92 15.41
CA ARG A 563 23.16 20.60 16.46
C ARG A 563 22.99 19.17 16.98
N LYS A 564 21.74 18.76 17.22
CA LYS A 564 21.35 17.42 17.67
C LYS A 564 21.69 16.31 16.65
N ARG A 565 21.52 16.58 15.34
CA ARG A 565 21.70 15.59 14.26
C ARG A 565 23.11 15.56 13.65
N ARG A 566 23.84 16.68 13.69
CA ARG A 566 25.17 16.84 13.06
C ARG A 566 26.30 17.07 14.06
N GLY A 567 26.00 17.32 15.33
CA GLY A 567 26.99 17.44 16.40
C GLY A 567 27.79 18.75 16.43
N TYR A 568 27.45 19.76 15.60
CA TYR A 568 28.10 21.07 15.61
C TYR A 568 27.12 22.22 15.35
N ASP A 569 27.55 23.45 15.62
CA ASP A 569 26.73 24.66 15.46
C ASP A 569 26.71 25.15 13.99
N PRO A 570 25.54 25.27 13.33
CA PRO A 570 25.47 25.77 11.96
C PRO A 570 25.69 27.29 11.83
N ILE A 571 25.59 28.06 12.93
CA ILE A 571 25.57 29.53 12.89
C ILE A 571 26.80 30.14 12.18
N PRO A 572 28.07 29.72 12.44
CA PRO A 572 29.23 30.27 11.72
C PRO A 572 29.24 30.01 10.21
N TYR A 573 28.42 29.07 9.73
CA TYR A 573 28.41 28.60 8.35
C TYR A 573 27.25 29.14 7.51
N LEU A 574 26.27 29.84 8.12
CA LEU A 574 25.12 30.43 7.39
C LEU A 574 25.49 31.26 6.14
N PRO A 575 26.62 32.00 6.07
CA PRO A 575 27.02 32.69 4.85
C PRO A 575 27.21 31.76 3.63
N VAL A 576 27.51 30.47 3.84
CA VAL A 576 27.64 29.47 2.76
C VAL A 576 26.32 29.20 2.05
N LEU A 577 25.19 29.32 2.76
CA LEU A 577 23.83 29.21 2.20
C LEU A 577 23.45 30.44 1.37
N LYS A 578 24.20 31.54 1.50
CA LYS A 578 24.01 32.83 0.81
C LYS A 578 25.21 33.20 -0.08
N GLY A 579 25.83 32.18 -0.67
CA GLY A 579 26.80 32.34 -1.75
C GLY A 579 28.25 32.60 -1.32
N LYS A 580 28.55 32.68 -0.02
CA LYS A 580 29.94 32.67 0.46
C LYS A 580 30.53 31.25 0.39
N LYS A 581 31.85 31.15 0.51
CA LYS A 581 32.60 29.88 0.58
C LYS A 581 33.75 30.01 1.57
N PHE A 582 34.21 28.91 2.15
CA PHE A 582 35.46 28.88 2.92
C PHE A 582 36.65 28.60 2.01
N ALA A 583 37.85 29.02 2.44
CA ALA A 583 39.10 28.78 1.69
C ALA A 583 39.41 27.28 1.53
N ASP A 584 39.07 26.46 2.52
CA ASP A 584 38.95 25.01 2.33
C ASP A 584 37.59 24.67 1.67
N PRO A 585 37.59 24.13 0.43
CA PRO A 585 36.36 23.75 -0.25
C PRO A 585 35.63 22.58 0.43
N GLN A 586 36.32 21.72 1.20
CA GLN A 586 35.68 20.62 1.92
C GLN A 586 34.71 21.15 2.99
N ILE A 587 35.08 22.19 3.74
CA ILE A 587 34.20 22.83 4.73
C ILE A 587 32.89 23.29 4.06
N THR A 588 33.01 23.94 2.90
CA THR A 588 31.87 24.45 2.12
C THR A 588 30.98 23.32 1.60
N ALA A 589 31.58 22.25 1.07
CA ALA A 589 30.84 21.11 0.50
C ALA A 589 30.14 20.27 1.58
N ARG A 590 30.85 19.94 2.66
CA ARG A 590 30.35 19.13 3.78
C ARG A 590 29.23 19.83 4.54
N PHE A 591 29.37 21.13 4.85
CA PHE A 591 28.26 21.89 5.46
C PHE A 591 27.01 21.94 4.56
N ARG A 592 27.17 22.06 3.24
CA ARG A 592 26.02 22.01 2.30
C ARG A 592 25.39 20.62 2.23
N HIS A 593 26.16 19.55 2.43
CA HIS A 593 25.62 18.21 2.59
C HIS A 593 24.83 18.10 3.91
N ASP A 594 25.43 18.45 5.05
CA ASP A 594 24.80 18.41 6.38
C ASP A 594 23.52 19.26 6.47
N TYR A 595 23.52 20.44 5.83
CA TYR A 595 22.34 21.29 5.70
C TYR A 595 21.21 20.60 4.93
N ARG A 596 21.50 20.09 3.71
CA ARG A 596 20.50 19.38 2.90
C ARG A 596 19.96 18.15 3.61
N LYS A 597 20.84 17.37 4.26
CA LYS A 597 20.45 16.18 5.02
C LYS A 597 19.60 16.54 6.24
N THR A 598 19.86 17.68 6.90
CA THR A 598 19.01 18.19 7.99
C THR A 598 17.64 18.67 7.52
N VAL A 599 17.56 19.43 6.42
CA VAL A 599 16.27 19.80 5.78
C VAL A 599 15.48 18.54 5.45
N SER A 600 16.14 17.55 4.82
CA SER A 600 15.55 16.29 4.41
C SER A 600 15.02 15.48 5.58
N ASP A 601 15.82 15.28 6.63
CA ASP A 601 15.41 14.48 7.78
C ASP A 601 14.30 15.19 8.59
N LEU A 602 14.28 16.53 8.66
CA LEU A 602 13.17 17.28 9.27
C LEU A 602 11.88 17.15 8.44
N TRP A 603 11.98 17.19 7.12
CA TRP A 603 10.84 16.96 6.23
C TRP A 603 10.25 15.56 6.40
N ILE A 604 11.10 14.54 6.43
CA ILE A 604 10.71 13.13 6.64
C ILE A 604 10.08 12.93 8.02
N ASP A 605 10.68 13.49 9.06
CA ASP A 605 10.21 13.32 10.43
C ASP A 605 8.91 14.11 10.69
N GLY A 606 8.78 15.30 10.11
CA GLY A 606 7.65 16.22 10.29
C GLY A 606 6.45 15.96 9.39
N HIS A 607 6.64 16.01 8.06
CA HIS A 607 5.56 15.84 7.09
C HIS A 607 5.10 14.39 6.97
N TYR A 608 6.03 13.45 6.77
CA TYR A 608 5.70 12.06 6.47
C TYR A 608 5.45 11.22 7.74
N ARG A 609 6.45 11.02 8.60
CA ARG A 609 6.29 10.11 9.76
C ARG A 609 5.23 10.61 10.74
N ARG A 610 5.37 11.86 11.21
CA ARG A 610 4.44 12.40 12.21
C ARG A 610 3.04 12.61 11.65
N GLY A 611 2.91 12.86 10.34
CA GLY A 611 1.65 12.83 9.62
C GLY A 611 0.95 11.45 9.70
N ALA A 612 1.67 10.37 9.35
CA ALA A 612 1.16 9.00 9.44
C ALA A 612 0.82 8.61 10.90
N GLU A 613 1.70 8.90 11.86
CA GLU A 613 1.45 8.65 13.29
C GLU A 613 0.23 9.42 13.81
N PHE A 614 -0.01 10.64 13.32
CA PHE A 614 -1.19 11.43 13.67
C PHE A 614 -2.47 10.80 13.11
N LEU A 615 -2.50 10.48 11.82
CA LEU A 615 -3.68 9.94 11.11
C LEU A 615 -4.09 8.56 11.61
N ASN A 616 -3.12 7.70 11.92
CA ASN A 616 -3.38 6.35 12.44
C ASN A 616 -4.17 6.37 13.77
N ARG A 617 -4.05 7.43 14.58
CA ARG A 617 -4.86 7.60 15.81
C ARG A 617 -6.36 7.80 15.54
N TYR A 618 -6.72 8.18 14.32
CA TYR A 618 -8.09 8.33 13.84
C TYR A 618 -8.54 7.17 12.94
N GLY A 619 -7.72 6.12 12.79
CA GLY A 619 -8.01 4.98 11.91
C GLY A 619 -7.82 5.28 10.41
N MET A 620 -7.21 6.42 10.08
CA MET A 620 -6.85 6.81 8.71
C MET A 620 -5.38 6.48 8.43
N LYS A 621 -5.08 6.08 7.20
CA LYS A 621 -3.71 5.84 6.71
C LYS A 621 -3.21 7.02 5.89
N LEU A 622 -1.93 7.36 6.02
CA LEU A 622 -1.26 8.29 5.11
C LEU A 622 -0.81 7.56 3.84
N VAL A 623 -1.33 7.99 2.70
CA VAL A 623 -0.77 7.68 1.37
C VAL A 623 0.08 8.86 0.95
N ALA A 624 1.30 8.63 0.48
CA ALA A 624 2.19 9.74 0.13
C ALA A 624 3.19 9.41 -0.97
N GLU A 625 3.45 10.40 -1.82
CA GLU A 625 4.54 10.38 -2.79
C GLU A 625 5.83 10.96 -2.23
N ALA A 626 6.96 10.56 -2.81
CA ALA A 626 8.25 11.22 -2.60
C ALA A 626 9.12 11.10 -3.86
N GLY A 627 10.14 11.96 -3.96
CA GLY A 627 11.22 11.82 -4.94
C GLY A 627 10.97 12.42 -6.32
N HIS A 628 9.72 12.71 -6.69
CA HIS A 628 9.36 13.53 -7.85
C HIS A 628 8.66 14.85 -7.46
N GLY A 629 8.35 15.69 -8.45
CA GLY A 629 7.72 17.01 -8.28
C GLY A 629 8.71 18.15 -8.01
N GLY A 630 8.47 19.30 -8.65
CA GLY A 630 9.15 20.59 -8.42
C GLY A 630 10.64 20.56 -8.07
N TYR A 631 10.96 20.72 -6.78
CA TYR A 631 12.32 20.74 -6.23
C TYR A 631 12.39 19.79 -5.01
N PRO A 632 12.71 18.49 -5.18
CA PRO A 632 12.59 17.52 -4.11
C PRO A 632 13.56 17.80 -2.95
N ARG A 633 13.05 17.72 -1.71
CA ARG A 633 13.80 17.95 -0.46
C ARG A 633 14.07 16.66 0.34
N ALA A 634 13.06 15.80 0.42
CA ALA A 634 13.13 14.54 1.13
C ALA A 634 13.98 13.50 0.38
N GLU A 635 14.71 12.67 1.13
CA GLU A 635 15.25 11.42 0.64
C GLU A 635 14.07 10.43 0.54
N PRO A 636 13.76 9.94 -0.68
CA PRO A 636 12.46 9.34 -0.98
C PRO A 636 12.26 7.93 -0.42
N LEU A 637 13.30 7.11 -0.32
CA LEU A 637 13.19 5.77 0.26
C LEU A 637 12.79 5.85 1.72
N ARG A 638 13.39 6.76 2.50
CA ARG A 638 12.99 6.98 3.90
C ARG A 638 11.64 7.67 4.01
N ALA A 639 11.30 8.60 3.11
CA ALA A 639 9.99 9.27 3.09
C ALA A 639 8.84 8.28 2.81
N CYS A 640 8.91 7.53 1.71
CA CYS A 640 7.98 6.45 1.38
C CYS A 640 7.99 5.32 2.43
N GLY A 641 9.15 5.04 3.03
CA GLY A 641 9.31 4.02 4.06
C GLY A 641 8.56 4.28 5.37
N VAL A 642 8.37 5.55 5.74
CA VAL A 642 7.74 5.92 7.02
C VAL A 642 6.22 6.13 6.97
N VAL A 643 5.62 6.25 5.78
CA VAL A 643 4.16 6.35 5.61
C VAL A 643 3.47 4.98 5.56
N ASP A 644 2.15 4.95 5.67
CA ASP A 644 1.39 3.69 5.71
C ASP A 644 1.30 3.02 4.34
N VAL A 645 1.16 3.82 3.28
CA VAL A 645 1.20 3.35 1.89
C VAL A 645 2.14 4.25 1.08
N PRO A 646 3.30 3.76 0.65
CA PRO A 646 4.14 4.46 -0.31
C PRO A 646 3.46 4.50 -1.68
N ARG A 647 3.38 5.69 -2.26
CA ARG A 647 2.94 5.93 -3.63
C ARG A 647 4.14 6.38 -4.47
N GLY A 648 4.25 5.85 -5.68
CA GLY A 648 5.09 6.40 -6.74
C GLY A 648 4.22 6.92 -7.90
N GLU A 649 4.83 7.20 -9.03
CA GLU A 649 4.15 7.81 -10.17
C GLU A 649 4.69 7.20 -11.47
N PHE A 650 3.84 7.06 -12.50
CA PHE A 650 4.30 6.76 -13.86
C PHE A 650 3.47 7.40 -14.97
N TRP A 651 4.17 8.09 -15.88
CA TRP A 651 3.56 8.83 -16.98
C TRP A 651 3.53 8.09 -18.32
N ASN A 652 2.44 8.30 -19.06
CA ASN A 652 2.28 7.89 -20.46
C ASN A 652 3.05 8.86 -21.39
N GLY A 653 4.23 8.43 -21.85
CA GLY A 653 5.05 9.17 -22.81
C GLY A 653 6.01 10.21 -22.21
N ALA A 654 6.22 10.20 -20.88
CA ALA A 654 7.20 11.07 -20.20
C ALA A 654 8.12 10.24 -19.27
N PRO A 655 9.33 10.72 -18.94
CA PRO A 655 10.33 9.96 -18.17
C PRO A 655 10.09 9.93 -16.66
N PHE A 656 8.97 10.49 -16.18
CA PHE A 656 8.57 10.53 -14.78
C PHE A 656 8.00 9.17 -14.38
N TRP A 657 8.90 8.30 -13.91
CA TRP A 657 8.63 6.91 -13.51
C TRP A 657 9.41 6.64 -12.22
N VAL A 658 8.72 6.63 -11.07
CA VAL A 658 9.32 6.39 -9.74
C VAL A 658 8.75 5.14 -9.04
N VAL A 659 8.07 4.26 -9.78
CA VAL A 659 7.54 2.99 -9.27
C VAL A 659 8.61 2.13 -8.59
N LYS A 660 9.82 1.99 -9.16
CA LYS A 660 10.91 1.21 -8.55
C LYS A 660 11.48 1.87 -7.28
N GLU A 661 11.27 3.18 -7.10
CA GLU A 661 11.61 3.91 -5.88
C GLU A 661 10.65 3.53 -4.75
N ALA A 662 9.35 3.70 -4.98
CA ALA A 662 8.30 3.30 -4.04
C ALA A 662 8.35 1.80 -3.71
N ALA A 663 8.65 0.94 -4.70
CA ALA A 663 8.85 -0.48 -4.50
C ALA A 663 10.08 -0.78 -3.63
N SER A 664 11.25 -0.18 -3.94
CA SER A 664 12.45 -0.35 -3.11
C SER A 664 12.20 0.10 -1.68
N ALA A 665 11.53 1.25 -1.48
CA ALA A 665 11.15 1.77 -0.18
C ALA A 665 10.25 0.80 0.58
N ALA A 666 9.20 0.29 -0.07
CA ALA A 666 8.29 -0.70 0.51
C ALA A 666 9.04 -1.98 0.90
N HIS A 667 9.91 -2.48 0.03
CA HIS A 667 10.68 -3.69 0.27
C HIS A 667 11.66 -3.54 1.44
N ILE A 668 12.38 -2.43 1.56
CA ILE A 668 13.38 -2.24 2.63
C ILE A 668 12.77 -1.83 3.98
N TYR A 669 11.56 -1.25 4.00
CA TYR A 669 10.84 -0.86 5.22
C TYR A 669 9.65 -1.79 5.57
N GLY A 670 9.44 -2.88 4.84
CA GLY A 670 8.44 -3.90 5.14
C GLY A 670 6.99 -3.46 4.89
N ARG A 671 6.75 -2.56 3.93
CA ARG A 671 5.41 -2.19 3.47
C ARG A 671 4.92 -3.19 2.42
N GLN A 672 3.67 -3.62 2.54
CA GLN A 672 3.08 -4.60 1.63
C GLN A 672 2.57 -3.97 0.32
N ILE A 673 2.04 -2.75 0.41
CA ILE A 673 1.44 -2.03 -0.72
C ILE A 673 2.48 -1.11 -1.35
N VAL A 674 2.55 -1.15 -2.67
CA VAL A 674 3.24 -0.20 -3.55
C VAL A 674 2.16 0.37 -4.46
N ASP A 675 1.71 1.58 -4.15
CA ASP A 675 0.72 2.30 -4.94
C ASP A 675 1.40 3.14 -6.02
N ALA A 676 0.64 3.56 -7.04
CA ALA A 676 1.09 4.68 -7.87
C ALA A 676 -0.04 5.56 -8.37
N GLU A 677 0.24 6.86 -8.47
CA GLU A 677 -0.39 7.70 -9.47
C GLU A 677 -0.10 7.10 -10.85
N SER A 678 -1.16 6.73 -11.56
CA SER A 678 -1.09 5.85 -12.71
C SER A 678 -1.63 6.52 -13.98
N PHE A 679 -0.86 6.39 -15.07
CA PHE A 679 -1.20 6.74 -16.46
C PHE A 679 -1.21 8.23 -16.82
N THR A 680 -0.68 9.11 -15.97
CA THR A 680 -0.63 10.57 -16.16
C THR A 680 -0.02 10.95 -17.51
N GLY A 681 -0.64 11.88 -18.26
CA GLY A 681 -0.16 12.18 -19.61
C GLY A 681 -0.93 13.22 -20.42
N TRP A 682 -0.30 13.66 -21.52
CA TRP A 682 -0.78 14.73 -22.39
C TRP A 682 -1.52 14.23 -23.64
N ARG A 683 -1.87 12.93 -23.68
CA ARG A 683 -2.45 12.29 -24.86
C ARG A 683 -3.97 12.48 -24.96
N HIS A 684 -4.68 12.70 -23.85
CA HIS A 684 -6.08 13.15 -23.78
C HIS A 684 -7.07 12.36 -24.68
N TRP A 685 -7.69 11.29 -24.15
CA TRP A 685 -8.68 10.47 -24.87
C TRP A 685 -8.17 9.81 -26.19
N GLN A 686 -6.85 9.76 -26.38
CA GLN A 686 -6.21 9.08 -27.51
C GLN A 686 -5.81 7.62 -27.21
N ASP A 687 -5.94 7.20 -25.95
CA ASP A 687 -5.56 5.88 -25.46
C ASP A 687 -6.77 5.12 -24.86
N GLY A 688 -6.64 3.80 -24.74
CA GLY A 688 -7.69 2.92 -24.23
C GLY A 688 -7.16 1.72 -23.45
N PRO A 689 -7.99 0.67 -23.27
CA PRO A 689 -7.66 -0.44 -22.38
C PRO A 689 -6.36 -1.19 -22.71
N LEU A 690 -6.01 -1.30 -23.99
CA LEU A 690 -4.79 -1.96 -24.43
C LEU A 690 -3.55 -1.15 -24.01
N GLU A 691 -3.58 0.16 -24.24
CA GLU A 691 -2.48 1.07 -23.91
C GLU A 691 -2.23 1.09 -22.40
N TYR A 692 -3.31 1.18 -21.59
CA TYR A 692 -3.19 1.15 -20.13
C TYR A 692 -2.65 -0.19 -19.64
N LYS A 693 -3.05 -1.34 -20.23
CA LYS A 693 -2.45 -2.63 -19.89
C LYS A 693 -0.95 -2.65 -20.14
N ARG A 694 -0.49 -2.19 -21.31
CA ARG A 694 0.95 -2.23 -21.64
C ARG A 694 1.79 -1.38 -20.68
N LEU A 695 1.26 -0.22 -20.27
CA LEU A 695 1.87 0.65 -19.26
C LEU A 695 1.86 -0.01 -17.86
N ALA A 696 0.70 -0.52 -17.42
CA ALA A 696 0.55 -1.18 -16.12
C ALA A 696 1.45 -2.41 -15.98
N ASP A 697 1.55 -3.25 -17.02
CA ASP A 697 2.44 -4.42 -17.03
C ASP A 697 3.90 -4.04 -16.83
N THR A 698 4.33 -2.91 -17.38
CA THR A 698 5.68 -2.37 -17.19
C THR A 698 5.88 -1.95 -15.73
N ALA A 699 4.91 -1.26 -15.14
CA ALA A 699 4.94 -0.83 -13.74
C ALA A 699 4.85 -2.00 -12.75
N PHE A 700 4.02 -3.02 -13.03
CA PHE A 700 3.93 -4.26 -12.26
C PHE A 700 5.28 -4.98 -12.21
N CYS A 701 6.00 -5.04 -13.33
CA CYS A 701 7.36 -5.61 -13.34
C CYS A 701 8.31 -4.82 -12.44
N ASP A 702 8.17 -3.48 -12.34
CA ASP A 702 9.01 -2.61 -11.51
C ASP A 702 8.64 -2.62 -10.01
N GLY A 703 7.54 -3.28 -9.62
CA GLY A 703 7.14 -3.49 -8.23
C GLY A 703 5.76 -2.96 -7.84
N LEU A 704 5.02 -2.34 -8.77
CA LEU A 704 3.67 -1.85 -8.51
C LEU A 704 2.73 -3.00 -8.08
N ASN A 705 1.89 -2.76 -7.07
CA ASN A 705 0.83 -3.71 -6.70
C ASN A 705 -0.50 -3.08 -6.24
N ARG A 706 -0.67 -1.75 -6.42
CA ARG A 706 -1.95 -1.05 -6.37
C ARG A 706 -1.94 0.09 -7.39
N ILE A 707 -3.08 0.36 -8.03
CA ILE A 707 -3.24 1.39 -9.07
C ILE A 707 -4.20 2.46 -8.54
N THR A 708 -3.78 3.72 -8.61
CA THR A 708 -4.63 4.89 -8.46
C THR A 708 -4.65 5.65 -9.79
N PHE A 709 -5.74 5.57 -10.54
CA PHE A 709 -5.88 6.25 -11.84
C PHE A 709 -5.82 7.77 -11.70
N HIS A 710 -4.90 8.40 -12.43
CA HIS A 710 -4.91 9.84 -12.69
C HIS A 710 -5.49 10.09 -14.09
N THR A 711 -6.68 10.67 -14.25
CA THR A 711 -7.68 11.08 -13.25
C THR A 711 -9.08 10.59 -13.60
N PHE A 712 -9.96 10.60 -12.61
CA PHE A 712 -11.40 10.50 -12.78
C PHE A 712 -11.99 11.90 -12.53
N ALA A 713 -12.29 12.66 -13.59
CA ALA A 713 -12.77 14.03 -13.45
C ALA A 713 -14.28 14.09 -13.18
N HIS A 714 -14.70 14.76 -12.11
CA HIS A 714 -16.12 14.93 -11.81
C HIS A 714 -16.79 15.85 -12.84
N THR A 715 -17.78 15.32 -13.55
CA THR A 715 -18.54 16.07 -14.56
C THR A 715 -20.04 16.08 -14.21
N PRO A 716 -20.57 17.17 -13.65
CA PRO A 716 -22.01 17.38 -13.47
C PRO A 716 -22.79 17.18 -14.77
N THR A 717 -24.05 16.78 -14.68
CA THR A 717 -24.90 16.43 -15.85
C THR A 717 -24.91 17.51 -16.94
N GLN A 718 -24.94 18.80 -16.58
CA GLN A 718 -24.88 19.93 -17.52
C GLN A 718 -23.53 20.08 -18.24
N GLY A 719 -22.45 19.51 -17.71
CA GLY A 719 -21.11 19.52 -18.29
C GLY A 719 -21.01 18.74 -19.61
N GLY A 720 -21.94 17.82 -19.87
CA GLY A 720 -21.99 17.05 -21.12
C GLY A 720 -20.88 15.99 -21.21
N VAL A 721 -20.46 15.68 -22.44
CA VAL A 721 -19.49 14.60 -22.73
C VAL A 721 -18.39 15.07 -23.69
N PRO A 722 -17.12 14.65 -23.55
CA PRO A 722 -16.59 13.92 -22.39
C PRO A 722 -16.69 14.74 -21.10
N GLY A 723 -16.69 16.07 -21.18
CA GLY A 723 -17.10 16.95 -20.08
C GLY A 723 -15.97 17.73 -19.43
N HIS A 724 -15.92 17.71 -18.10
CA HIS A 724 -14.82 18.30 -17.34
C HIS A 724 -13.56 17.46 -17.51
N MET A 725 -12.41 18.12 -17.41
CA MET A 725 -11.11 17.47 -17.47
C MET A 725 -10.16 18.17 -16.49
N TYR A 726 -9.32 17.37 -15.82
CA TYR A 726 -8.06 17.89 -15.31
C TYR A 726 -7.17 18.28 -16.50
N HIS A 727 -6.20 19.15 -16.25
CA HIS A 727 -5.38 19.72 -17.34
C HIS A 727 -4.43 18.68 -17.95
N ALA A 728 -3.84 17.81 -17.13
CA ALA A 728 -3.24 16.56 -17.55
C ALA A 728 -4.33 15.48 -17.64
N GLY A 729 -4.18 14.55 -18.59
CA GLY A 729 -4.88 13.27 -18.57
C GLY A 729 -4.18 12.28 -17.64
N GLU A 730 -4.64 11.04 -17.57
CA GLU A 730 -5.66 10.43 -18.43
C GLU A 730 -7.09 10.78 -18.01
N HIS A 731 -8.06 10.55 -18.90
CA HIS A 731 -9.49 10.86 -18.66
C HIS A 731 -10.28 9.58 -18.45
N PHE A 732 -10.05 8.95 -17.29
CA PHE A 732 -10.63 7.67 -16.91
C PHE A 732 -11.84 7.86 -15.99
N ASP A 733 -12.95 8.29 -16.60
CA ASP A 733 -14.23 8.53 -15.92
C ASP A 733 -15.41 7.86 -16.64
N VAL A 734 -16.60 7.99 -16.06
CA VAL A 734 -17.89 7.45 -16.57
C VAL A 734 -18.32 7.98 -17.94
N ASN A 735 -17.82 9.13 -18.38
CA ASN A 735 -18.11 9.71 -19.70
C ASN A 735 -17.15 9.23 -20.78
N THR A 736 -16.06 8.55 -20.44
CA THR A 736 -15.20 7.92 -21.45
C THR A 736 -15.99 6.85 -22.22
N THR A 737 -16.01 6.98 -23.55
CA THR A 737 -16.81 6.14 -24.49
C THR A 737 -16.89 4.65 -24.15
N TRP A 738 -15.77 4.04 -23.76
CA TRP A 738 -15.65 2.61 -23.47
C TRP A 738 -15.84 2.24 -21.99
N TRP A 739 -16.11 3.20 -21.10
CA TRP A 739 -16.43 2.96 -19.68
C TRP A 739 -17.47 1.85 -19.45
N PRO A 740 -18.60 1.77 -20.21
CA PRO A 740 -19.56 0.68 -20.04
C PRO A 740 -18.97 -0.74 -20.19
N LYS A 741 -17.78 -0.86 -20.83
CA LYS A 741 -17.06 -2.10 -21.10
C LYS A 741 -15.74 -2.23 -20.32
N SER A 742 -15.45 -1.37 -19.35
CA SER A 742 -14.16 -1.32 -18.63
C SER A 742 -13.91 -2.47 -17.65
N ALA A 743 -14.96 -3.11 -17.14
CA ALA A 743 -14.87 -4.08 -16.04
C ALA A 743 -13.83 -5.22 -16.26
N PRO A 744 -13.68 -5.85 -17.44
CA PRO A 744 -12.65 -6.88 -17.64
C PRO A 744 -11.21 -6.38 -17.48
N MET A 745 -10.93 -5.13 -17.86
CA MET A 745 -9.61 -4.50 -17.67
C MET A 745 -9.35 -4.21 -16.19
N LEU A 746 -10.37 -3.71 -15.47
CA LEU A 746 -10.28 -3.47 -14.02
C LEU A 746 -10.15 -4.78 -13.24
N SER A 747 -10.83 -5.85 -13.67
CA SER A 747 -10.63 -7.20 -13.14
C SER A 747 -9.20 -7.68 -13.39
N TYR A 748 -8.67 -7.53 -14.60
CA TYR A 748 -7.26 -7.86 -14.91
C TYR A 748 -6.29 -7.17 -13.95
N PHE A 749 -6.42 -5.85 -13.76
CA PHE A 749 -5.58 -5.12 -12.80
C PHE A 749 -5.76 -5.63 -11.38
N SER A 750 -6.99 -5.85 -10.94
CA SER A 750 -7.29 -6.36 -9.59
C SER A 750 -6.65 -7.73 -9.32
N ARG A 751 -6.60 -8.61 -10.32
CA ARG A 751 -5.98 -9.93 -10.23
C ARG A 751 -4.45 -9.88 -10.17
N CYS A 752 -3.85 -9.02 -10.98
CA CYS A 752 -2.40 -8.76 -10.92
C CYS A 752 -2.02 -8.18 -9.56
N CYS A 753 -2.68 -7.09 -9.13
CA CYS A 753 -2.47 -6.46 -7.83
C CYS A 753 -2.60 -7.46 -6.68
N TYR A 754 -3.66 -8.29 -6.66
CA TYR A 754 -3.87 -9.28 -5.58
C TYR A 754 -2.66 -10.20 -5.40
N LEU A 755 -2.19 -10.87 -6.45
CA LEU A 755 -1.04 -11.77 -6.35
C LEU A 755 0.29 -11.02 -6.13
N LEU A 756 0.42 -9.79 -6.65
CA LEU A 756 1.58 -8.93 -6.44
C LEU A 756 1.63 -8.26 -5.05
N GLN A 757 0.59 -8.42 -4.24
CA GLN A 757 0.57 -8.04 -2.81
C GLN A 757 0.93 -9.22 -1.88
N LEU A 758 0.97 -10.47 -2.37
CA LEU A 758 1.20 -11.64 -1.51
C LEU A 758 2.68 -11.87 -1.20
N GLY A 759 2.97 -12.19 0.07
CA GLY A 759 4.30 -12.59 0.51
C GLY A 759 5.40 -11.55 0.30
N LEU A 760 6.64 -12.01 0.29
CA LEU A 760 7.83 -11.17 0.19
C LEU A 760 8.27 -10.98 -1.28
N PRO A 761 8.83 -9.81 -1.64
CA PRO A 761 9.55 -9.64 -2.90
C PRO A 761 10.80 -10.52 -2.93
N VAL A 762 11.24 -10.92 -4.12
CA VAL A 762 12.48 -11.69 -4.31
C VAL A 762 13.50 -10.87 -5.10
N ALA A 763 14.51 -10.37 -4.40
CA ALA A 763 15.65 -9.65 -4.96
C ALA A 763 16.96 -10.23 -4.41
N ASP A 764 18.00 -10.33 -5.24
CA ASP A 764 19.29 -10.91 -4.82
C ASP A 764 20.33 -9.85 -4.43
N VAL A 765 20.14 -8.62 -4.89
CA VAL A 765 21.12 -7.54 -4.78
C VAL A 765 20.50 -6.34 -4.08
N CYS A 766 21.25 -5.78 -3.15
CA CYS A 766 20.94 -4.51 -2.51
C CYS A 766 21.95 -3.46 -2.98
N PHE A 767 21.50 -2.40 -3.65
CA PHE A 767 22.38 -1.31 -4.09
C PHE A 767 22.30 -0.13 -3.12
N TYR A 768 23.40 0.18 -2.44
CA TYR A 768 23.51 1.43 -1.69
C TYR A 768 23.74 2.58 -2.66
N TYR A 769 23.01 3.69 -2.51
CA TYR A 769 23.13 4.87 -3.36
C TYR A 769 23.90 6.05 -2.73
N GLY A 770 24.38 5.93 -1.49
CA GLY A 770 24.99 7.02 -0.72
C GLY A 770 24.01 7.77 0.20
N ASP A 771 24.51 8.77 0.93
CA ASP A 771 23.76 9.51 1.96
C ASP A 771 23.29 10.92 1.54
N ASP A 772 23.38 11.25 0.24
CA ASP A 772 22.94 12.57 -0.24
C ASP A 772 21.43 12.77 -0.09
N ALA A 773 21.01 14.03 -0.02
CA ALA A 773 19.60 14.42 0.04
C ALA A 773 19.25 15.48 -1.02
N PRO A 774 18.19 15.29 -1.83
CA PRO A 774 17.51 14.01 -2.08
C PRO A 774 18.43 13.02 -2.80
N ASN A 775 18.13 11.72 -2.80
CA ASN A 775 18.81 10.70 -3.61
C ASN A 775 17.77 9.84 -4.33
N LEU A 776 17.82 9.77 -5.66
CA LEU A 776 16.71 9.25 -6.47
C LEU A 776 17.05 7.87 -7.07
N VAL A 777 16.06 6.99 -7.12
CA VAL A 777 16.13 5.66 -7.73
C VAL A 777 15.78 5.75 -9.21
N ALA A 778 16.53 5.00 -10.03
CA ALA A 778 16.22 4.84 -11.44
C ALA A 778 15.13 3.78 -11.66
N THR A 779 14.13 4.09 -12.47
CA THR A 779 13.23 3.08 -13.07
C THR A 779 13.99 2.15 -14.01
N ARG A 780 13.49 0.92 -14.20
CA ARG A 780 14.09 -0.05 -15.13
C ARG A 780 13.53 0.08 -16.55
N ARG A 781 12.39 0.73 -16.81
CA ARG A 781 11.83 1.04 -18.14
C ARG A 781 10.93 2.29 -18.08
N ILE A 782 10.90 3.11 -19.15
CA ILE A 782 9.92 4.19 -19.33
C ILE A 782 8.88 3.70 -20.36
N GLY A 783 7.91 2.94 -19.87
CA GLY A 783 6.86 2.35 -20.70
C GLY A 783 7.27 1.15 -21.57
N PRO A 784 6.29 0.53 -22.26
CA PRO A 784 6.41 -0.82 -22.83
C PRO A 784 7.33 -0.92 -24.04
N ASP A 785 7.39 0.12 -24.88
CA ASP A 785 8.23 0.17 -26.08
C ASP A 785 9.67 0.63 -25.79
N SER A 786 9.98 0.95 -24.53
CA SER A 786 11.34 1.28 -24.12
C SER A 786 12.18 0.04 -23.89
N LYS A 787 13.47 0.14 -24.25
CA LYS A 787 14.48 -0.80 -23.75
C LYS A 787 14.62 -0.62 -22.24
N ARG A 788 15.08 -1.66 -21.54
CA ARG A 788 15.51 -1.51 -20.14
C ARG A 788 16.53 -0.37 -20.03
N LEU A 789 16.33 0.48 -19.02
CA LEU A 789 17.11 1.69 -18.76
C LEU A 789 18.27 1.31 -17.88
N ASP A 790 19.33 0.94 -18.57
CA ASP A 790 20.34 0.02 -18.08
C ASP A 790 21.74 0.68 -18.03
N GLY A 791 21.81 1.94 -18.47
CA GLY A 791 22.99 2.78 -18.50
C GLY A 791 23.41 3.41 -17.15
N PRO A 792 24.52 4.15 -17.15
CA PRO A 792 25.18 4.65 -15.94
C PRO A 792 24.50 5.86 -15.28
N THR A 793 23.43 6.39 -15.87
CA THR A 793 22.67 7.54 -15.34
C THR A 793 21.16 7.28 -15.37
N CYS A 794 20.45 7.74 -14.35
CA CYS A 794 19.00 7.74 -14.26
C CYS A 794 18.38 8.59 -15.37
N ALA A 795 17.48 8.01 -16.18
CA ALA A 795 16.83 8.71 -17.29
C ALA A 795 15.88 9.83 -16.86
N HIS A 796 15.35 9.78 -15.64
CA HIS A 796 14.50 10.82 -15.05
C HIS A 796 15.31 12.08 -14.68
N CYS A 797 16.41 11.94 -13.92
CA CYS A 797 17.09 13.08 -13.29
C CYS A 797 18.56 13.29 -13.72
N GLY A 798 19.10 12.46 -14.61
CA GLY A 798 20.48 12.54 -15.11
C GLY A 798 21.58 12.17 -14.11
N ARG A 799 21.23 11.88 -12.85
CA ARG A 799 22.19 11.48 -11.79
C ARG A 799 22.73 10.06 -12.03
N PRO A 800 23.89 9.68 -11.46
CA PRO A 800 24.41 8.32 -11.56
C PRO A 800 23.38 7.26 -11.14
N ASN A 801 23.23 6.21 -11.94
CA ASN A 801 22.34 5.09 -11.64
C ASN A 801 22.98 4.22 -10.54
N PRO A 802 22.32 4.00 -9.39
CA PRO A 802 22.87 3.11 -8.36
C PRO A 802 22.87 1.64 -8.78
N ALA A 803 22.11 1.23 -9.80
CA ALA A 803 22.04 -0.14 -10.32
C ALA A 803 22.30 -0.19 -11.84
N PRO A 804 23.53 0.10 -12.31
CA PRO A 804 23.85 0.05 -13.74
C PRO A 804 23.88 -1.42 -14.21
N ALA A 805 23.41 -1.68 -15.43
CA ALA A 805 23.15 -3.04 -15.88
C ALA A 805 24.36 -3.74 -16.52
N ASP A 806 25.43 -3.00 -16.82
CA ASP A 806 26.74 -3.59 -17.12
C ASP A 806 27.25 -4.49 -15.98
N ALA A 807 26.80 -4.22 -14.74
CA ALA A 807 27.07 -5.02 -13.56
C ALA A 807 26.14 -6.24 -13.41
N LEU A 808 24.81 -6.02 -13.45
CA LEU A 808 23.83 -7.05 -13.06
C LEU A 808 23.21 -7.81 -14.25
N GLY A 809 22.90 -7.14 -15.36
CA GLY A 809 22.22 -7.73 -16.54
C GLY A 809 20.81 -8.30 -16.29
N TYR A 810 20.17 -8.84 -17.34
CA TYR A 810 18.81 -9.40 -17.26
C TYR A 810 18.72 -10.69 -16.40
N GLY A 811 17.60 -10.85 -15.70
CA GLY A 811 17.27 -12.10 -14.99
C GLY A 811 17.61 -12.11 -13.50
N TYR A 812 17.93 -10.96 -12.91
CA TYR A 812 17.90 -10.72 -11.47
C TYR A 812 17.05 -9.47 -11.19
N ASP A 813 16.45 -9.39 -10.02
CA ASP A 813 15.91 -8.14 -9.48
C ASP A 813 16.71 -7.68 -8.26
N TYR A 814 16.59 -6.40 -7.95
CA TYR A 814 17.35 -5.70 -6.92
C TYR A 814 16.47 -4.69 -6.19
N ASP A 815 16.87 -4.28 -4.99
CA ASP A 815 16.35 -3.08 -4.35
C ASP A 815 17.48 -2.05 -4.16
N VAL A 816 17.11 -0.78 -4.07
CA VAL A 816 18.02 0.29 -3.63
C VAL A 816 17.82 0.51 -2.13
N VAL A 817 18.90 0.82 -1.41
CA VAL A 817 18.91 0.97 0.06
C VAL A 817 19.64 2.25 0.48
N ASN A 818 19.20 2.81 1.60
CA ASN A 818 19.76 4.01 2.23
C ASN A 818 20.57 3.68 3.49
N SER A 819 21.18 4.71 4.09
CA SER A 819 22.00 4.60 5.30
C SER A 819 21.19 4.07 6.49
N ASP A 820 19.97 4.58 6.68
CA ASP A 820 19.05 4.24 7.78
C ASP A 820 18.78 2.73 7.86
N VAL A 821 18.42 2.09 6.74
CA VAL A 821 18.20 0.64 6.71
C VAL A 821 19.50 -0.14 6.94
N ILE A 822 20.61 0.27 6.31
CA ILE A 822 21.90 -0.40 6.52
C ILE A 822 22.27 -0.38 8.00
N GLU A 823 22.19 0.78 8.66
CA GLU A 823 22.61 1.00 10.05
C GLU A 823 21.68 0.32 11.05
N ASN A 824 20.37 0.56 10.93
CA ASN A 824 19.40 0.28 11.98
C ASN A 824 18.64 -1.04 11.80
N LEU A 825 18.48 -1.54 10.56
CA LEU A 825 17.62 -2.69 10.27
C LEU A 825 18.38 -3.92 9.72
N MET A 826 19.48 -3.71 9.00
CA MET A 826 20.17 -4.80 8.31
C MET A 826 21.03 -5.65 9.26
N GLU A 827 20.84 -6.97 9.21
CA GLU A 827 21.66 -7.98 9.88
C GLU A 827 22.26 -8.96 8.85
N PHE A 828 23.23 -9.77 9.27
CA PHE A 828 23.69 -10.92 8.48
C PHE A 828 23.29 -12.24 9.16
N ARG A 829 22.51 -13.07 8.47
CA ARG A 829 21.99 -14.35 8.97
C ARG A 829 21.89 -15.35 7.83
N ASP A 830 22.21 -16.62 8.10
CA ASP A 830 22.06 -17.75 7.17
C ASP A 830 22.64 -17.52 5.75
N GLY A 831 23.79 -16.82 5.68
CA GLY A 831 24.50 -16.54 4.43
C GLY A 831 23.99 -15.32 3.64
N ARG A 832 22.96 -14.62 4.14
CA ARG A 832 22.30 -13.47 3.50
C ARG A 832 22.31 -12.24 4.41
N LEU A 833 22.20 -11.07 3.78
CA LEU A 833 21.79 -9.85 4.45
C LEU A 833 20.28 -9.91 4.64
N VAL A 834 19.80 -9.80 5.87
CA VAL A 834 18.38 -9.92 6.21
C VAL A 834 17.86 -8.63 6.85
N LEU A 835 16.61 -8.30 6.56
CA LEU A 835 15.83 -7.25 7.23
C LEU A 835 14.82 -7.89 8.19
N PRO A 836 14.30 -7.16 9.20
CA PRO A 836 13.48 -7.77 10.26
C PRO A 836 12.27 -8.55 9.75
N HIS A 837 11.63 -8.04 8.70
CA HIS A 837 10.45 -8.61 8.02
C HIS A 837 10.76 -9.69 6.97
N GLY A 838 11.97 -10.26 6.99
CA GLY A 838 12.36 -11.43 6.18
C GLY A 838 12.81 -11.15 4.73
N VAL A 839 12.69 -9.91 4.23
CA VAL A 839 13.35 -9.52 2.96
C VAL A 839 14.85 -9.69 3.10
N SER A 840 15.50 -10.29 2.10
CA SER A 840 16.91 -10.64 2.21
C SER A 840 17.66 -10.69 0.87
N TYR A 841 18.94 -10.31 0.91
CA TYR A 841 19.82 -10.14 -0.25
C TYR A 841 21.07 -11.00 -0.12
N SER A 842 21.66 -11.44 -1.24
CA SER A 842 22.92 -12.19 -1.21
C SER A 842 24.15 -11.30 -1.10
N VAL A 843 24.08 -10.06 -1.60
CA VAL A 843 25.22 -9.14 -1.71
C VAL A 843 24.75 -7.69 -1.58
N ILE A 844 25.65 -6.82 -1.12
CA ILE A 844 25.46 -5.37 -1.12
C ILE A 844 26.50 -4.70 -2.01
N VAL A 845 26.07 -3.72 -2.79
CA VAL A 845 26.89 -3.02 -3.78
C VAL A 845 26.91 -1.52 -3.48
N LEU A 846 28.11 -0.94 -3.39
CA LEU A 846 28.34 0.49 -3.19
C LEU A 846 28.26 1.26 -4.51
N PRO A 847 27.94 2.57 -4.46
CA PRO A 847 27.95 3.43 -5.64
C PRO A 847 29.38 3.83 -6.01
N GLU A 848 29.56 4.35 -7.24
CA GLU A 848 30.88 4.71 -7.78
C GLU A 848 31.37 6.07 -7.22
N ARG A 849 31.67 6.12 -5.91
CA ARG A 849 32.10 7.32 -5.17
C ARG A 849 33.15 6.97 -4.11
N THR A 850 33.90 7.96 -3.64
CA THR A 850 34.97 7.79 -2.62
C THR A 850 34.57 8.24 -1.21
N ASP A 851 33.34 8.73 -1.04
CA ASP A 851 32.79 9.25 0.21
C ASP A 851 31.63 8.39 0.72
N ILE A 852 31.65 8.12 2.03
CA ILE A 852 30.64 7.31 2.74
C ILE A 852 30.57 7.77 4.21
N PRO A 853 29.40 7.81 4.86
CA PRO A 853 29.35 8.05 6.30
C PRO A 853 30.15 7.00 7.07
N LEU A 854 30.98 7.43 8.02
CA LEU A 854 31.81 6.55 8.83
C LEU A 854 30.99 5.53 9.64
N SER A 855 29.77 5.88 10.04
CA SER A 855 28.83 5.00 10.74
C SER A 855 28.31 3.87 9.84
N VAL A 856 27.88 4.19 8.61
CA VAL A 856 27.53 3.22 7.57
C VAL A 856 28.71 2.31 7.27
N LEU A 857 29.92 2.86 7.11
CA LEU A 857 31.13 2.06 6.85
C LEU A 857 31.47 1.12 8.01
N LYS A 858 31.36 1.57 9.27
CA LYS A 858 31.55 0.73 10.47
C LYS A 858 30.50 -0.39 10.57
N LYS A 859 29.24 -0.13 10.16
CA LYS A 859 28.19 -1.16 10.08
C LYS A 859 28.46 -2.17 8.95
N LEU A 860 28.89 -1.72 7.77
CA LEU A 860 29.30 -2.59 6.67
C LEU A 860 30.51 -3.45 7.06
N GLU A 861 31.47 -2.90 7.80
CA GLU A 861 32.59 -3.66 8.38
C GLU A 861 32.07 -4.81 9.25
N LYS A 862 31.14 -4.54 10.17
CA LYS A 862 30.48 -5.56 11.01
C LYS A 862 29.80 -6.66 10.17
N LEU A 863 28.97 -6.27 9.20
CA LEU A 863 28.23 -7.23 8.35
C LEU A 863 29.19 -8.12 7.54
N VAL A 864 30.29 -7.57 7.01
CA VAL A 864 31.31 -8.35 6.30
C VAL A 864 32.08 -9.27 7.27
N LEU A 865 32.41 -8.82 8.48
CA LEU A 865 33.02 -9.68 9.50
C LEU A 865 32.13 -10.88 9.86
N GLU A 866 30.81 -10.70 9.85
CA GLU A 866 29.79 -11.74 10.10
C GLU A 866 29.62 -12.72 8.92
N GLY A 867 29.85 -12.26 7.68
CA GLY A 867 29.91 -13.10 6.48
C GLY A 867 29.39 -12.47 5.18
N ALA A 868 28.96 -11.20 5.21
CA ALA A 868 28.44 -10.52 4.03
C ALA A 868 29.49 -10.38 2.90
N THR A 869 29.01 -10.20 1.67
CA THR A 869 29.86 -9.83 0.53
C THR A 869 29.51 -8.42 0.08
N LEU A 870 30.53 -7.57 0.07
CA LEU A 870 30.49 -6.16 -0.28
C LEU A 870 31.24 -5.95 -1.60
N LEU A 871 30.60 -5.25 -2.55
CA LEU A 871 31.22 -4.88 -3.83
C LEU A 871 31.24 -3.37 -4.01
N GLY A 872 32.34 -2.81 -4.51
CA GLY A 872 32.47 -1.41 -4.90
C GLY A 872 33.77 -0.74 -4.42
N PRO A 873 33.99 0.52 -4.82
CA PRO A 873 35.27 1.21 -4.65
C PRO A 873 35.63 1.41 -3.17
N LYS A 874 36.95 1.49 -2.91
CA LYS A 874 37.50 1.80 -1.59
C LYS A 874 37.19 3.25 -1.22
N PRO A 875 36.44 3.53 -0.13
CA PRO A 875 36.19 4.90 0.31
C PRO A 875 37.45 5.52 0.94
N SER A 876 37.52 6.85 0.92
CA SER A 876 38.66 7.63 1.39
C SER A 876 38.31 8.83 2.28
N ARG A 877 37.02 9.13 2.48
CA ARG A 877 36.54 10.26 3.28
C ARG A 877 35.09 10.10 3.75
N ASP A 878 34.70 10.85 4.77
CA ASP A 878 33.30 11.00 5.17
C ASP A 878 32.56 12.00 4.25
N VAL A 879 31.24 12.13 4.39
CA VAL A 879 30.38 13.16 3.79
C VAL A 879 30.10 14.35 4.72
N THR A 880 30.11 14.16 6.05
CA THR A 880 29.76 15.21 7.03
C THR A 880 30.93 16.16 7.34
N LEU A 881 30.65 17.35 7.89
CA LEU A 881 31.67 18.25 8.43
C LEU A 881 32.06 17.91 9.88
N ALA A 882 31.24 17.12 10.57
CA ALA A 882 31.52 16.70 11.94
C ALA A 882 32.87 15.99 12.04
N ASP A 883 33.71 16.43 13.00
CA ASP A 883 35.06 15.91 13.25
C ASP A 883 36.02 15.93 12.03
N TYR A 884 35.75 16.75 11.00
CA TYR A 884 36.69 16.93 9.88
C TYR A 884 37.96 17.68 10.35
N PRO A 885 39.18 17.24 9.96
CA PRO A 885 39.53 16.16 9.03
C PRO A 885 39.78 14.78 9.67
N ARG A 886 39.55 14.62 10.98
CA ARG A 886 39.77 13.35 11.68
C ARG A 886 38.81 12.25 11.22
N CYS A 887 37.55 12.56 10.91
CA CYS A 887 36.59 11.59 10.36
C CYS A 887 37.10 10.91 9.08
N ASP A 888 37.79 11.65 8.20
CA ASP A 888 38.42 11.09 6.99
C ASP A 888 39.54 10.10 7.31
N GLN A 889 40.32 10.35 8.38
CA GLN A 889 41.36 9.44 8.85
C GLN A 889 40.76 8.14 9.39
N GLU A 890 39.63 8.21 10.11
CA GLU A 890 38.91 7.02 10.56
C GLU A 890 38.29 6.24 9.40
N VAL A 891 37.72 6.92 8.39
CA VAL A 891 37.24 6.26 7.15
C VAL A 891 38.37 5.53 6.44
N GLN A 892 39.52 6.19 6.26
CA GLN A 892 40.71 5.59 5.62
C GLN A 892 41.20 4.37 6.42
N ALA A 893 41.28 4.47 7.75
CA ALA A 893 41.71 3.36 8.60
C ALA A 893 40.75 2.15 8.55
N VAL A 894 39.43 2.36 8.44
CA VAL A 894 38.46 1.27 8.23
C VAL A 894 38.61 0.68 6.82
N ALA A 895 38.70 1.54 5.81
CA ALA A 895 38.83 1.14 4.42
C ALA A 895 40.13 0.35 4.14
N GLU A 896 41.24 0.69 4.81
CA GLU A 896 42.50 -0.05 4.72
C GLU A 896 42.41 -1.45 5.33
N ARG A 897 41.67 -1.65 6.44
CA ARG A 897 41.45 -3.00 6.96
C ARG A 897 40.65 -3.86 5.97
N MET A 898 39.53 -3.32 5.49
CA MET A 898 38.58 -4.01 4.63
C MET A 898 39.11 -4.28 3.20
N TRP A 899 39.52 -3.24 2.46
CA TRP A 899 40.01 -3.37 1.09
C TRP A 899 41.51 -3.72 1.02
N GLY A 900 42.30 -3.38 2.04
CA GLY A 900 43.74 -3.67 2.10
C GLY A 900 44.66 -2.54 1.64
N PRO A 901 45.99 -2.78 1.68
CA PRO A 901 46.99 -1.89 1.11
C PRO A 901 46.90 -1.96 -0.42
N GLY A 902 46.50 -0.85 -1.04
CA GLY A 902 46.28 -0.75 -2.47
C GLY A 902 45.65 0.59 -2.85
N LYS A 903 45.87 1.02 -4.08
CA LYS A 903 45.34 2.28 -4.64
C LYS A 903 43.93 2.07 -5.20
N ALA A 904 43.14 3.15 -5.25
CA ALA A 904 41.89 3.14 -5.98
C ALA A 904 42.12 2.76 -7.45
N GLY A 905 41.40 1.75 -7.95
CA GLY A 905 41.56 1.19 -9.29
C GLY A 905 42.38 -0.11 -9.39
N GLU A 906 43.03 -0.57 -8.31
CA GLU A 906 43.63 -1.91 -8.27
C GLU A 906 42.55 -2.99 -8.10
N SER A 907 42.77 -4.19 -8.65
CA SER A 907 41.82 -5.31 -8.59
C SER A 907 41.77 -5.90 -7.18
N ILE A 908 40.91 -5.34 -6.34
CA ILE A 908 40.69 -5.80 -4.97
C ILE A 908 39.63 -6.90 -5.01
N ASP A 909 39.99 -8.09 -4.55
CA ASP A 909 39.09 -9.21 -4.31
C ASP A 909 39.71 -10.08 -3.21
N ARG A 910 39.20 -9.94 -1.98
CA ARG A 910 39.81 -10.57 -0.82
C ARG A 910 38.80 -11.02 0.24
N PRO A 911 39.12 -12.08 1.01
CA PRO A 911 38.42 -12.35 2.25
C PRO A 911 38.67 -11.23 3.28
N TYR A 912 37.66 -10.96 4.09
CA TYR A 912 37.74 -10.09 5.27
C TYR A 912 36.78 -10.60 6.35
N GLY A 913 37.32 -10.99 7.51
CA GLY A 913 36.55 -11.76 8.50
C GLY A 913 36.00 -13.05 7.90
N LYS A 914 34.69 -13.31 8.09
CA LYS A 914 33.99 -14.42 7.42
C LYS A 914 33.49 -14.08 6.02
N GLY A 915 33.51 -12.80 5.64
CA GLY A 915 32.98 -12.27 4.38
C GLY A 915 34.04 -11.98 3.32
N ARG A 916 33.64 -11.20 2.32
CA ARG A 916 34.47 -10.88 1.13
C ARG A 916 34.26 -9.43 0.71
N VAL A 917 35.35 -8.74 0.37
CA VAL A 917 35.34 -7.36 -0.14
C VAL A 917 35.93 -7.33 -1.54
N ILE A 918 35.21 -6.72 -2.47
CA ILE A 918 35.55 -6.67 -3.90
C ILE A 918 35.51 -5.22 -4.37
N GLY A 919 36.61 -4.72 -4.93
CA GLY A 919 36.73 -3.33 -5.39
C GLY A 919 35.91 -2.99 -6.63
N ASP A 920 35.68 -3.97 -7.51
CA ASP A 920 34.92 -3.77 -8.76
C ASP A 920 33.46 -4.21 -8.61
N ARG A 921 32.56 -3.22 -8.59
CA ARG A 921 31.12 -3.45 -8.50
C ARG A 921 30.50 -4.17 -9.69
N ARG A 922 31.14 -4.14 -10.86
CA ARG A 922 30.61 -4.76 -12.09
C ARG A 922 30.63 -6.29 -12.04
N ARG A 923 31.37 -6.87 -11.09
CA ARG A 923 31.46 -8.31 -10.87
C ARG A 923 30.24 -8.90 -10.14
N VAL A 924 29.21 -8.10 -9.80
CA VAL A 924 28.04 -8.59 -9.04
C VAL A 924 27.39 -9.84 -9.66
N ARG A 925 27.20 -9.89 -10.99
CA ARG A 925 26.70 -11.10 -11.68
C ARG A 925 27.61 -12.32 -11.52
N GLU A 926 28.92 -12.14 -11.69
CA GLU A 926 29.92 -13.20 -11.53
C GLU A 926 29.89 -13.79 -10.11
N ILE A 927 29.75 -12.92 -9.10
CA ILE A 927 29.73 -13.30 -7.68
C ILE A 927 28.43 -14.02 -7.29
N LEU A 928 27.28 -13.62 -7.85
CA LEU A 928 26.03 -14.39 -7.69
C LEU A 928 26.18 -15.79 -8.29
N GLN A 929 26.72 -15.89 -9.52
CA GLN A 929 26.96 -17.18 -10.18
C GLN A 929 27.93 -18.08 -9.40
N GLN A 930 29.02 -17.53 -8.86
CA GLN A 930 29.95 -18.26 -7.96
C GLN A 930 29.27 -18.78 -6.69
N ARG A 931 28.26 -18.07 -6.18
CA ARG A 931 27.42 -18.49 -5.05
C ARG A 931 26.33 -19.51 -5.42
N GLY A 932 26.29 -19.98 -6.66
CA GLY A 932 25.24 -20.88 -7.17
C GLY A 932 23.91 -20.18 -7.44
N LEU A 933 23.85 -18.85 -7.33
CA LEU A 933 22.69 -18.03 -7.65
C LEU A 933 22.75 -17.64 -9.13
N GLY A 934 22.26 -18.55 -9.99
CA GLY A 934 21.94 -18.19 -11.37
C GLY A 934 20.75 -17.23 -11.47
N PRO A 935 20.40 -16.77 -12.68
CA PRO A 935 19.24 -15.91 -12.90
C PRO A 935 17.97 -16.47 -12.26
N ASP A 936 17.19 -15.58 -11.64
CA ASP A 936 15.91 -15.90 -11.02
C ASP A 936 14.83 -16.20 -12.06
N PHE A 937 14.89 -15.50 -13.19
CA PHE A 937 14.16 -15.78 -14.43
C PHE A 937 15.10 -15.63 -15.63
N ALA A 938 15.03 -16.57 -16.58
CA ALA A 938 15.72 -16.51 -17.85
C ALA A 938 14.85 -17.11 -18.96
N TYR A 939 15.03 -16.68 -20.21
CA TYR A 939 14.29 -17.24 -21.34
C TYR A 939 15.16 -17.34 -22.60
N THR A 940 14.74 -18.20 -23.53
CA THR A 940 15.25 -18.26 -24.91
C THR A 940 14.08 -18.24 -25.87
N SER A 941 14.13 -17.38 -26.88
CA SER A 941 13.04 -17.23 -27.88
C SER A 941 12.97 -18.44 -28.81
N VAL A 942 11.75 -18.82 -29.21
CA VAL A 942 11.46 -19.91 -30.15
C VAL A 942 10.73 -19.31 -31.36
N GLY A 943 11.44 -19.19 -32.49
CA GLY A 943 10.92 -18.50 -33.67
C GLY A 943 11.12 -16.99 -33.56
N ASN A 944 10.04 -16.23 -33.41
CA ASN A 944 10.10 -14.78 -33.28
C ASN A 944 10.86 -14.36 -32.01
N GLN A 945 11.60 -13.24 -32.09
CA GLN A 945 12.30 -12.68 -30.94
C GLN A 945 11.28 -12.16 -29.91
N ALA A 946 11.31 -12.73 -28.70
CA ALA A 946 10.55 -12.24 -27.56
C ALA A 946 11.30 -11.12 -26.82
N ASP A 947 10.56 -10.17 -26.24
CA ASP A 947 11.03 -9.31 -25.15
C ASP A 947 10.08 -9.53 -23.97
N LEU A 948 10.55 -10.32 -23.00
CA LEU A 948 9.80 -10.64 -21.79
C LEU A 948 10.34 -9.84 -20.61
N ASP A 949 9.46 -9.30 -19.78
CA ASP A 949 9.79 -8.72 -18.49
C ASP A 949 9.07 -9.44 -17.35
N TYR A 950 9.56 -9.32 -16.11
CA TYR A 950 9.07 -10.09 -14.98
C TYR A 950 9.26 -9.41 -13.61
N ILE A 951 8.49 -9.90 -12.63
CA ILE A 951 8.73 -9.75 -11.19
C ILE A 951 8.38 -11.05 -10.46
N HIS A 952 9.00 -11.29 -9.30
CA HIS A 952 8.84 -12.49 -8.50
C HIS A 952 8.51 -12.16 -7.04
N ARG A 953 7.49 -12.85 -6.50
CA ARG A 953 7.13 -12.85 -5.07
C ARG A 953 7.11 -14.26 -4.50
N ARG A 954 7.43 -14.38 -3.21
CA ARG A 954 7.45 -15.66 -2.49
C ARG A 954 6.58 -15.61 -1.25
N THR A 955 5.63 -16.53 -1.17
CA THR A 955 4.91 -16.88 0.06
C THR A 955 5.54 -18.13 0.68
N PRO A 956 5.19 -18.50 1.93
CA PRO A 956 5.66 -19.77 2.51
C PRO A 956 5.36 -20.99 1.62
N ASN A 957 4.25 -20.97 0.87
CA ASN A 957 3.73 -22.13 0.14
C ASN A 957 3.80 -22.01 -1.39
N ALA A 958 4.13 -20.84 -1.94
CA ALA A 958 4.20 -20.61 -3.37
C ALA A 958 5.28 -19.61 -3.80
N ASP A 959 5.82 -19.80 -5.00
CA ASP A 959 6.57 -18.78 -5.76
C ASP A 959 5.65 -18.26 -6.88
N ILE A 960 5.56 -16.94 -7.05
CA ILE A 960 4.63 -16.26 -7.96
C ILE A 960 5.44 -15.37 -8.88
N TYR A 961 5.46 -15.69 -10.18
CA TYR A 961 6.09 -14.86 -11.20
C TYR A 961 5.04 -14.22 -12.08
N PHE A 962 4.99 -12.88 -12.15
CA PHE A 962 4.31 -12.20 -13.25
C PHE A 962 5.29 -12.10 -14.43
N VAL A 963 4.87 -12.55 -15.61
CA VAL A 963 5.66 -12.48 -16.84
C VAL A 963 4.82 -11.80 -17.91
N SER A 964 5.36 -10.75 -18.55
CA SER A 964 4.68 -10.00 -19.62
C SER A 964 5.53 -9.93 -20.89
N ASN A 965 4.87 -10.07 -22.05
CA ASN A 965 5.41 -9.80 -23.37
C ASN A 965 5.19 -8.32 -23.71
N THR A 966 6.26 -7.54 -23.86
CA THR A 966 6.17 -6.10 -24.14
C THR A 966 5.70 -5.80 -25.56
N ARG A 967 5.87 -6.76 -26.48
CA ARG A 967 5.70 -6.58 -27.93
C ARG A 967 4.26 -6.79 -28.41
N MET A 968 3.98 -6.26 -29.59
CA MET A 968 2.71 -6.46 -30.31
C MET A 968 2.71 -7.69 -31.24
N GLU A 969 3.72 -8.54 -31.18
CA GLU A 969 3.73 -9.88 -31.78
C GLU A 969 3.55 -10.99 -30.73
N GLU A 970 3.15 -12.20 -31.17
CA GLU A 970 3.19 -13.39 -30.32
C GLU A 970 4.63 -13.76 -29.96
N ALA A 971 4.89 -13.97 -28.67
CA ALA A 971 6.15 -14.47 -28.13
C ALA A 971 6.01 -15.94 -27.74
N VAL A 972 6.88 -16.80 -28.28
CA VAL A 972 7.08 -18.17 -27.78
C VAL A 972 8.48 -18.25 -27.20
N ALA A 973 8.61 -18.74 -25.97
CA ALA A 973 9.90 -18.83 -25.30
C ALA A 973 10.01 -20.08 -24.42
N GLU A 974 11.22 -20.64 -24.35
CA GLU A 974 11.60 -21.58 -23.30
C GLU A 974 12.05 -20.78 -22.07
N CYS A 975 11.28 -20.82 -21.01
CA CYS A 975 11.50 -20.05 -19.78
C CYS A 975 12.04 -20.95 -18.67
N THR A 976 13.02 -20.45 -17.91
CA THR A 976 13.60 -21.09 -16.73
C THR A 976 13.38 -20.19 -15.52
N PHE A 977 12.76 -20.76 -14.49
CA PHE A 977 12.42 -20.11 -13.22
C PHE A 977 13.23 -20.75 -12.11
N ARG A 978 13.78 -19.96 -11.19
CA ARG A 978 14.64 -20.46 -10.11
C ARG A 978 13.86 -21.03 -8.93
N VAL A 979 12.96 -21.95 -9.23
CA VAL A 979 12.10 -22.70 -8.31
C VAL A 979 12.42 -24.19 -8.40
N ARG A 980 12.32 -24.91 -7.28
CA ARG A 980 12.55 -26.35 -7.19
C ARG A 980 11.40 -27.01 -6.41
N GLN A 981 11.12 -28.28 -6.72
CA GLN A 981 10.18 -29.14 -5.96
C GLN A 981 8.74 -28.61 -5.80
N ARG A 982 8.30 -27.67 -6.66
CA ARG A 982 6.93 -27.12 -6.69
C ARG A 982 6.31 -27.31 -8.08
N VAL A 983 4.98 -27.44 -8.15
CA VAL A 983 4.25 -27.68 -9.41
C VAL A 983 3.82 -26.35 -10.02
N PRO A 984 4.19 -26.03 -11.27
CA PRO A 984 3.73 -24.82 -11.94
C PRO A 984 2.26 -24.88 -12.37
N GLN A 985 1.62 -23.73 -12.32
CA GLN A 985 0.29 -23.45 -12.87
C GLN A 985 0.34 -22.11 -13.62
N LEU A 986 -0.48 -21.98 -14.67
CA LEU A 986 -0.63 -20.75 -15.44
C LEU A 986 -1.94 -20.08 -15.03
N TRP A 987 -1.84 -18.91 -14.43
CA TRP A 987 -2.98 -18.12 -13.94
C TRP A 987 -3.14 -16.93 -14.87
N HIS A 988 -4.27 -16.86 -15.57
CA HIS A 988 -4.53 -15.87 -16.63
C HIS A 988 -5.35 -14.71 -16.05
N PRO A 989 -4.75 -13.54 -15.80
CA PRO A 989 -5.43 -12.44 -15.10
C PRO A 989 -6.57 -11.79 -15.89
N ASP A 990 -6.59 -11.90 -17.22
CA ASP A 990 -7.65 -11.34 -18.08
C ASP A 990 -8.96 -12.13 -17.96
N THR A 991 -8.88 -13.46 -17.92
CA THR A 991 -10.03 -14.37 -17.80
C THR A 991 -10.34 -14.79 -16.37
N GLY A 992 -9.32 -14.82 -15.49
CA GLY A 992 -9.39 -15.45 -14.16
C GLY A 992 -9.24 -16.98 -14.20
N THR A 993 -8.87 -17.58 -15.34
CA THR A 993 -8.65 -19.03 -15.44
C THR A 993 -7.34 -19.45 -14.78
N ILE A 994 -7.33 -20.66 -14.23
CA ILE A 994 -6.16 -21.30 -13.61
C ILE A 994 -5.98 -22.64 -14.30
N GLU A 995 -4.85 -22.80 -14.98
CA GLU A 995 -4.54 -23.95 -15.82
C GLU A 995 -3.35 -24.73 -15.24
N PRO A 996 -3.44 -26.05 -15.09
CA PRO A 996 -2.27 -26.87 -14.76
C PRO A 996 -1.21 -26.74 -15.85
N CYS A 997 0.03 -26.41 -15.48
CA CYS A 997 1.12 -26.42 -16.45
C CYS A 997 1.57 -27.88 -16.69
N THR A 998 1.54 -28.31 -17.95
CA THR A 998 2.04 -29.62 -18.39
C THR A 998 3.30 -29.41 -19.25
N GLY A 999 4.20 -30.39 -19.28
CA GLY A 999 5.46 -30.27 -20.04
C GLY A 999 6.49 -29.31 -19.43
N TYR A 1000 6.59 -29.29 -18.09
CA TYR A 1000 7.72 -28.68 -17.38
C TYR A 1000 8.82 -29.72 -17.11
N THR A 1001 10.05 -29.27 -16.85
CA THR A 1001 11.20 -30.14 -16.57
C THR A 1001 12.13 -29.51 -15.55
N SER A 1002 12.49 -30.26 -14.52
CA SER A 1002 13.53 -29.87 -13.55
C SER A 1002 14.90 -29.82 -14.24
N VAL A 1003 15.59 -28.69 -14.13
CA VAL A 1003 16.93 -28.44 -14.65
C VAL A 1003 17.84 -27.92 -13.52
N ALA A 1004 19.15 -27.90 -13.72
CA ALA A 1004 20.09 -27.46 -12.67
C ALA A 1004 19.77 -26.05 -12.11
N GLY A 1005 19.33 -25.14 -12.99
CA GLY A 1005 18.93 -23.78 -12.64
C GLY A 1005 17.55 -23.62 -11.98
N GLY A 1006 16.72 -24.67 -11.91
CA GLY A 1006 15.34 -24.59 -11.39
C GLY A 1006 14.35 -25.35 -12.26
N MET A 1007 13.22 -24.74 -12.61
CA MET A 1007 12.16 -25.33 -13.42
C MET A 1007 12.11 -24.70 -14.81
N LYS A 1008 12.17 -25.52 -15.86
CA LYS A 1008 12.02 -25.09 -17.26
C LYS A 1008 10.61 -25.41 -17.77
N LEU A 1009 9.95 -24.47 -18.42
CA LEU A 1009 8.69 -24.67 -19.14
C LEU A 1009 8.60 -23.74 -20.37
N LYS A 1010 7.79 -24.13 -21.36
CA LYS A 1010 7.55 -23.32 -22.57
C LYS A 1010 6.36 -22.40 -22.32
N LEU A 1011 6.53 -21.09 -22.54
CA LEU A 1011 5.45 -20.11 -22.55
C LEU A 1011 5.13 -19.68 -23.98
N ARG A 1012 3.84 -19.49 -24.27
CA ARG A 1012 3.32 -18.78 -25.44
C ARG A 1012 2.48 -17.62 -24.94
N LEU A 1013 2.90 -16.40 -25.21
CA LEU A 1013 2.21 -15.17 -24.84
C LEU A 1013 1.76 -14.45 -26.10
N PRO A 1014 0.47 -14.08 -26.23
CA PRO A 1014 0.00 -13.30 -27.38
C PRO A 1014 0.63 -11.90 -27.43
N PRO A 1015 0.37 -11.11 -28.49
CA PRO A 1015 0.61 -9.67 -28.49
C PRO A 1015 0.17 -8.99 -27.19
N ALA A 1016 1.08 -8.26 -26.54
CA ALA A 1016 0.89 -7.64 -25.23
C ALA A 1016 0.33 -8.60 -24.14
N GLY A 1017 0.61 -9.90 -24.26
CA GLY A 1017 0.13 -10.95 -23.36
C GLY A 1017 0.95 -11.08 -22.08
N SER A 1018 0.30 -11.44 -21.00
CA SER A 1018 0.91 -11.62 -19.68
C SER A 1018 0.28 -12.79 -18.92
N VAL A 1019 1.03 -13.40 -18.02
CA VAL A 1019 0.59 -14.56 -17.23
C VAL A 1019 1.22 -14.53 -15.85
N LEU A 1020 0.51 -15.08 -14.85
CA LEU A 1020 1.05 -15.35 -13.53
C LEU A 1020 1.42 -16.84 -13.46
N VAL A 1021 2.72 -17.14 -13.42
CA VAL A 1021 3.23 -18.50 -13.24
C VAL A 1021 3.36 -18.76 -11.75
N VAL A 1022 2.44 -19.55 -11.21
CA VAL A 1022 2.35 -19.86 -9.78
C VAL A 1022 2.87 -21.26 -9.53
N PHE A 1023 3.96 -21.38 -8.77
CA PHE A 1023 4.53 -22.65 -8.37
C PHE A 1023 4.05 -22.99 -6.96
N SER A 1024 3.22 -24.02 -6.81
CA SER A 1024 2.66 -24.42 -5.51
C SER A 1024 2.62 -25.95 -5.35
N GLY A 1025 2.33 -26.42 -4.13
CA GLY A 1025 2.35 -27.85 -3.79
C GLY A 1025 3.76 -28.47 -3.86
N VAL A 1026 3.83 -29.81 -3.76
CA VAL A 1026 5.07 -30.58 -3.84
C VAL A 1026 5.12 -31.32 -5.16
N ALA A 1027 6.14 -31.05 -5.98
CA ALA A 1027 6.41 -31.82 -7.19
C ALA A 1027 7.10 -33.14 -6.82
N THR A 1028 6.60 -34.26 -7.36
CA THR A 1028 7.29 -35.55 -7.31
C THR A 1028 8.47 -35.54 -8.29
N GLU A 1029 9.53 -36.30 -8.02
CA GLU A 1029 10.77 -36.29 -8.83
C GLU A 1029 10.56 -36.80 -10.28
N THR A 1030 9.46 -37.52 -10.52
CA THR A 1030 8.99 -37.86 -11.86
C THR A 1030 8.47 -36.62 -12.57
N ALA A 1031 9.22 -36.14 -13.57
CA ALA A 1031 8.70 -35.14 -14.51
C ALA A 1031 7.34 -35.61 -15.04
N SER A 1032 6.33 -34.72 -15.02
CA SER A 1032 5.15 -34.97 -15.86
C SER A 1032 5.65 -35.14 -17.29
N PRO A 1033 5.30 -36.23 -18.00
CA PRO A 1033 5.62 -36.32 -19.42
C PRO A 1033 5.09 -35.05 -20.10
N PRO A 1034 5.80 -34.52 -21.12
CA PRO A 1034 5.21 -33.48 -21.94
C PRO A 1034 3.87 -34.00 -22.41
N ALA A 1035 2.78 -33.33 -22.02
CA ALA A 1035 1.53 -33.53 -22.70
C ALA A 1035 1.85 -33.30 -24.18
N PRO A 1036 1.40 -34.17 -25.11
CA PRO A 1036 1.48 -33.84 -26.52
C PRO A 1036 0.87 -32.44 -26.64
N GLU A 1037 1.59 -31.49 -27.24
CA GLU A 1037 1.03 -30.14 -27.41
C GLU A 1037 -0.35 -30.35 -28.04
N PRO A 1038 -1.44 -29.80 -27.46
CA PRO A 1038 -2.71 -29.75 -28.15
C PRO A 1038 -2.55 -28.74 -29.29
N THR A 1039 -1.80 -29.14 -30.32
CA THR A 1039 -1.73 -28.50 -31.63
C THR A 1039 -3.09 -28.72 -32.24
N SER A 1040 -4.05 -27.91 -31.80
CA SER A 1040 -5.38 -27.92 -32.33
C SER A 1040 -5.25 -27.51 -33.79
N LYS A 1041 -5.28 -28.48 -34.69
CA LYS A 1041 -4.92 -28.26 -36.08
C LYS A 1041 -6.05 -27.51 -36.73
N LEU A 1042 -5.77 -26.35 -37.34
CA LEU A 1042 -6.77 -25.62 -38.10
C LEU A 1042 -7.21 -26.52 -39.26
N ALA A 1043 -8.47 -26.95 -39.23
CA ALA A 1043 -9.02 -27.95 -40.13
C ALA A 1043 -10.02 -27.33 -41.12
N ALA A 1044 -10.67 -26.23 -40.73
CA ALA A 1044 -11.43 -25.38 -41.65
C ALA A 1044 -11.45 -23.92 -41.17
N MET A 1045 -11.56 -22.99 -42.10
CA MET A 1045 -11.74 -21.56 -41.85
C MET A 1045 -12.85 -21.04 -42.76
N LEU A 1046 -13.71 -20.17 -42.22
CA LEU A 1046 -14.73 -19.43 -42.95
C LEU A 1046 -14.58 -17.95 -42.63
N GLU A 1047 -14.28 -17.13 -43.64
CA GLU A 1047 -14.25 -15.67 -43.50
C GLU A 1047 -15.65 -15.08 -43.76
N LEU A 1048 -16.10 -14.19 -42.86
CA LEU A 1048 -17.44 -13.60 -42.88
C LEU A 1048 -17.50 -12.39 -43.83
N THR A 1049 -17.32 -12.67 -45.13
CA THR A 1049 -17.27 -11.68 -46.22
C THR A 1049 -18.65 -11.13 -46.62
N GLY A 1050 -18.68 -10.11 -47.49
CA GLY A 1050 -19.90 -9.44 -47.96
C GLY A 1050 -20.48 -8.44 -46.96
N PRO A 1051 -21.65 -7.83 -47.25
CA PRO A 1051 -22.14 -6.65 -46.55
C PRO A 1051 -22.44 -6.88 -45.07
N TRP A 1052 -22.20 -5.84 -44.27
CA TRP A 1052 -22.48 -5.75 -42.83
C TRP A 1052 -23.41 -4.56 -42.57
N GLU A 1053 -24.55 -4.79 -41.92
CA GLU A 1053 -25.38 -3.69 -41.40
C GLU A 1053 -24.74 -3.18 -40.09
N VAL A 1054 -24.52 -1.87 -40.00
CA VAL A 1054 -23.96 -1.22 -38.81
C VAL A 1054 -24.92 -0.17 -38.28
N ARG A 1055 -25.29 -0.27 -37.01
CA ARG A 1055 -26.15 0.71 -36.29
C ARG A 1055 -25.32 1.51 -35.30
N PHE A 1056 -25.28 2.83 -35.47
CA PHE A 1056 -24.50 3.70 -34.60
C PHE A 1056 -25.33 4.16 -33.38
N GLN A 1057 -24.63 4.46 -32.28
CA GLN A 1057 -25.22 5.08 -31.10
C GLN A 1057 -25.93 6.40 -31.48
N THR A 1058 -27.17 6.57 -31.02
CA THR A 1058 -27.97 7.77 -31.26
C THR A 1058 -27.35 9.00 -30.59
N ASN A 1059 -27.64 10.18 -31.13
CA ASN A 1059 -27.19 11.50 -30.64
C ASN A 1059 -25.66 11.74 -30.68
N MET A 1060 -24.88 10.83 -31.29
CA MET A 1060 -23.42 10.92 -31.43
C MET A 1060 -22.94 11.49 -32.79
N GLY A 1061 -23.84 12.14 -33.54
CA GLY A 1061 -23.55 12.76 -34.85
C GLY A 1061 -23.57 11.81 -36.06
N ALA A 1062 -23.47 10.49 -35.87
CA ALA A 1062 -23.58 9.48 -36.91
C ALA A 1062 -25.02 9.28 -37.44
N PRO A 1063 -25.20 8.75 -38.67
CA PRO A 1063 -26.51 8.28 -39.13
C PRO A 1063 -26.98 7.06 -38.30
N PRO A 1064 -28.30 6.79 -38.18
CA PRO A 1064 -28.82 5.67 -37.39
C PRO A 1064 -28.29 4.29 -37.84
N SER A 1065 -28.05 4.12 -39.14
CA SER A 1065 -27.41 2.95 -39.70
C SER A 1065 -26.62 3.25 -40.98
N TYR A 1066 -25.73 2.33 -41.35
CA TYR A 1066 -24.97 2.32 -42.60
C TYR A 1066 -24.68 0.86 -43.00
N VAL A 1067 -24.51 0.58 -44.29
CA VAL A 1067 -24.13 -0.75 -44.78
C VAL A 1067 -22.69 -0.70 -45.30
N PHE A 1068 -21.83 -1.52 -44.71
CA PHE A 1068 -20.43 -1.67 -45.12
C PHE A 1068 -20.29 -2.91 -46.01
N ASP A 1069 -20.02 -2.72 -47.31
CA ASP A 1069 -19.76 -3.83 -48.24
C ASP A 1069 -18.52 -4.66 -47.86
N LYS A 1070 -17.57 -4.01 -47.18
CA LYS A 1070 -16.35 -4.60 -46.61
C LYS A 1070 -16.04 -3.93 -45.28
N LEU A 1071 -15.40 -4.68 -44.37
CA LEU A 1071 -14.86 -4.14 -43.13
C LEU A 1071 -13.67 -3.20 -43.47
N VAL A 1072 -13.73 -1.98 -42.92
CA VAL A 1072 -12.75 -0.90 -43.10
C VAL A 1072 -12.78 -0.01 -41.85
N SER A 1073 -11.72 0.77 -41.62
CA SER A 1073 -11.75 1.82 -40.61
C SER A 1073 -12.86 2.84 -40.91
N TRP A 1074 -13.61 3.26 -39.90
CA TRP A 1074 -14.60 4.34 -40.05
C TRP A 1074 -13.97 5.62 -40.60
N THR A 1075 -12.68 5.86 -40.32
CA THR A 1075 -11.96 7.06 -40.77
C THR A 1075 -11.69 7.13 -42.28
N SER A 1076 -11.79 6.00 -42.99
CA SER A 1076 -11.71 5.97 -44.46
C SER A 1076 -13.05 6.20 -45.16
N VAL A 1077 -14.17 6.21 -44.42
CA VAL A 1077 -15.50 6.48 -44.99
C VAL A 1077 -15.61 7.97 -45.36
N PRO A 1078 -16.07 8.33 -46.59
CA PRO A 1078 -16.17 9.74 -47.00
C PRO A 1078 -17.21 10.58 -46.23
N ASP A 1079 -18.16 9.95 -45.54
CA ASP A 1079 -19.15 10.64 -44.70
C ASP A 1079 -18.50 11.07 -43.37
N ASP A 1080 -18.32 12.39 -43.21
CA ASP A 1080 -17.73 13.01 -42.01
C ASP A 1080 -18.46 12.62 -40.70
N ARG A 1081 -19.74 12.24 -40.78
CA ARG A 1081 -20.53 11.76 -39.62
C ARG A 1081 -20.06 10.40 -39.11
N ILE A 1082 -19.53 9.55 -39.99
CA ILE A 1082 -18.96 8.23 -39.67
C ILE A 1082 -17.46 8.37 -39.42
N LYS A 1083 -16.75 9.15 -40.26
CA LYS A 1083 -15.31 9.40 -40.17
C LYS A 1083 -14.86 9.96 -38.82
N TYR A 1084 -15.66 10.87 -38.24
CA TYR A 1084 -15.42 11.46 -36.92
C TYR A 1084 -16.37 10.88 -35.86
N PHE A 1085 -16.91 9.67 -36.04
CA PHE A 1085 -17.74 9.06 -35.00
C PHE A 1085 -16.89 8.63 -33.79
N SER A 1086 -17.41 8.90 -32.60
CA SER A 1086 -16.94 8.29 -31.35
C SER A 1086 -18.13 7.77 -30.55
N GLY A 1087 -17.98 6.59 -29.94
CA GLY A 1087 -19.04 5.89 -29.21
C GLY A 1087 -19.19 4.44 -29.66
N ALA A 1088 -20.38 3.86 -29.43
CA ALA A 1088 -20.67 2.48 -29.77
C ALA A 1088 -21.31 2.31 -31.17
N ALA A 1089 -20.80 1.38 -31.98
CA ALA A 1089 -21.42 0.98 -33.24
C ALA A 1089 -21.62 -0.54 -33.28
N THR A 1090 -22.83 -0.98 -33.67
CA THR A 1090 -23.27 -2.36 -33.64
C THR A 1090 -23.30 -2.94 -35.05
N TYR A 1091 -22.35 -3.82 -35.35
CA TYR A 1091 -22.31 -4.64 -36.55
C TYR A 1091 -23.28 -5.82 -36.43
N LEU A 1092 -24.02 -6.11 -37.50
CA LEU A 1092 -24.98 -7.20 -37.61
C LEU A 1092 -24.68 -8.04 -38.84
N LYS A 1093 -24.69 -9.37 -38.67
CA LYS A 1093 -24.37 -10.33 -39.74
C LYS A 1093 -25.11 -11.65 -39.55
N ALA A 1094 -25.82 -12.08 -40.59
CA ALA A 1094 -26.20 -13.48 -40.75
C ALA A 1094 -25.11 -14.20 -41.57
N PHE A 1095 -24.76 -15.42 -41.18
CA PHE A 1095 -23.80 -16.24 -41.92
C PHE A 1095 -24.14 -17.74 -41.83
N GLU A 1096 -23.84 -18.47 -42.89
CA GLU A 1096 -24.11 -19.91 -43.00
C GLU A 1096 -22.87 -20.71 -42.57
N VAL A 1097 -23.04 -21.69 -41.68
CA VAL A 1097 -21.96 -22.60 -41.27
C VAL A 1097 -22.21 -24.00 -41.85
N PRO A 1098 -21.31 -24.53 -42.70
CA PRO A 1098 -21.48 -25.85 -43.28
C PRO A 1098 -21.22 -26.96 -42.24
N PRO A 1099 -21.85 -28.13 -42.37
CA PRO A 1099 -21.66 -29.25 -41.45
C PRO A 1099 -20.19 -29.66 -41.25
N SER A 1100 -19.35 -29.49 -42.27
CA SER A 1100 -17.91 -29.85 -42.25
C SER A 1100 -17.05 -29.04 -41.28
N MET A 1101 -17.54 -27.90 -40.76
CA MET A 1101 -16.86 -27.15 -39.70
C MET A 1101 -17.20 -27.67 -38.30
N LEU A 1102 -18.25 -28.48 -38.16
CA LEU A 1102 -18.76 -28.97 -36.89
C LEU A 1102 -18.52 -30.48 -36.75
N GLY A 1103 -18.44 -30.98 -35.52
CA GLY A 1103 -18.26 -32.41 -35.25
C GLY A 1103 -17.78 -32.70 -33.83
N HIS A 1104 -17.85 -33.96 -33.40
CA HIS A 1104 -17.25 -34.38 -32.14
C HIS A 1104 -15.73 -34.12 -32.16
N GLY A 1105 -15.20 -33.51 -31.11
CA GLY A 1105 -13.78 -33.14 -31.02
C GLY A 1105 -13.37 -31.91 -31.84
N ARG A 1106 -14.32 -31.13 -32.37
CA ARG A 1106 -14.02 -29.82 -32.99
C ARG A 1106 -14.18 -28.68 -31.98
N ARG A 1107 -13.18 -27.80 -31.91
CA ARG A 1107 -13.25 -26.50 -31.21
C ARG A 1107 -13.47 -25.40 -32.24
N LEU A 1108 -14.36 -24.46 -31.97
CA LEU A 1108 -14.64 -23.32 -32.84
C LEU A 1108 -14.31 -22.00 -32.17
N GLU A 1109 -13.55 -21.17 -32.89
CA GLU A 1109 -13.12 -19.84 -32.46
C GLU A 1109 -13.64 -18.80 -33.46
N LEU A 1110 -14.24 -17.72 -32.96
CA LEU A 1110 -14.53 -16.53 -33.75
C LEU A 1110 -13.40 -15.52 -33.52
N ASP A 1111 -12.53 -15.35 -34.51
CA ASP A 1111 -11.51 -14.30 -34.51
C ASP A 1111 -12.07 -13.05 -35.19
N LEU A 1112 -12.02 -11.90 -34.50
CA LEU A 1112 -12.46 -10.62 -35.04
C LEU A 1112 -11.39 -9.94 -35.91
N GLY A 1113 -10.15 -10.45 -35.92
CA GLY A 1113 -9.02 -9.78 -36.57
C GLY A 1113 -8.66 -8.50 -35.84
N GLU A 1114 -8.51 -7.40 -36.58
CA GLU A 1114 -8.23 -6.09 -35.99
C GLU A 1114 -9.51 -5.37 -35.51
N VAL A 1115 -9.45 -4.90 -34.26
CA VAL A 1115 -10.52 -4.19 -33.55
C VAL A 1115 -9.97 -2.89 -32.97
N ARG A 1116 -10.67 -1.79 -33.20
CA ARG A 1116 -10.36 -0.47 -32.63
C ARG A 1116 -11.58 0.07 -31.86
N ASN A 1117 -11.69 -0.13 -30.54
CA ASN A 1117 -10.68 -0.69 -29.60
C ASN A 1117 -11.21 -1.74 -28.62
N VAL A 1118 -12.52 -1.74 -28.33
CA VAL A 1118 -13.17 -2.78 -27.50
C VAL A 1118 -14.35 -3.36 -28.27
N ALA A 1119 -14.56 -4.68 -28.18
CA ALA A 1119 -15.72 -5.36 -28.75
C ALA A 1119 -16.50 -6.11 -27.67
N ASP A 1120 -17.84 -6.06 -27.76
CA ASP A 1120 -18.79 -6.90 -27.02
C ASP A 1120 -19.69 -7.59 -28.04
N ALA A 1121 -19.77 -8.93 -28.00
CA ALA A 1121 -20.45 -9.70 -29.03
C ALA A 1121 -21.53 -10.64 -28.48
N THR A 1122 -22.55 -10.88 -29.32
CA THR A 1122 -23.54 -11.94 -29.10
C THR A 1122 -23.69 -12.79 -30.35
N LEU A 1123 -23.75 -14.11 -30.17
CA LEU A 1123 -24.02 -15.08 -31.25
C LEU A 1123 -25.30 -15.85 -30.93
N ASN A 1124 -26.23 -15.91 -31.88
CA ASN A 1124 -27.53 -16.59 -31.73
C ASN A 1124 -28.29 -16.15 -30.45
N GLY A 1125 -28.22 -14.86 -30.13
CA GLY A 1125 -28.82 -14.26 -28.92
C GLY A 1125 -28.10 -14.56 -27.60
N LYS A 1126 -26.95 -15.25 -27.60
CA LYS A 1126 -26.14 -15.53 -26.40
C LYS A 1126 -24.92 -14.60 -26.34
N PRO A 1127 -24.58 -14.02 -25.18
CA PRO A 1127 -23.39 -13.20 -25.03
C PRO A 1127 -22.11 -14.04 -25.15
N LEU A 1128 -21.11 -13.50 -25.83
CA LEU A 1128 -19.75 -14.04 -25.93
C LEU A 1128 -18.79 -13.37 -24.93
N GLY A 1129 -19.17 -12.22 -24.38
CA GLY A 1129 -18.36 -11.41 -23.48
C GLY A 1129 -17.68 -10.23 -24.18
N ILE A 1130 -16.73 -9.61 -23.48
CA ILE A 1130 -16.03 -8.41 -23.92
C ILE A 1130 -14.55 -8.74 -24.19
N VAL A 1131 -14.07 -8.44 -25.40
CA VAL A 1131 -12.64 -8.47 -25.74
C VAL A 1131 -12.10 -7.05 -25.92
N TRP A 1132 -11.01 -6.75 -25.22
CA TRP A 1132 -10.48 -5.39 -25.04
C TRP A 1132 -8.97 -5.28 -25.32
N LYS A 1133 -8.33 -6.41 -25.62
CA LYS A 1133 -6.93 -6.55 -26.03
C LYS A 1133 -6.80 -7.68 -27.06
N PRO A 1134 -5.73 -7.74 -27.85
CA PRO A 1134 -5.44 -8.91 -28.66
C PRO A 1134 -5.18 -10.18 -27.80
N PRO A 1135 -5.44 -11.37 -28.37
CA PRO A 1135 -6.15 -11.57 -29.62
C PRO A 1135 -7.67 -11.38 -29.41
N TYR A 1136 -8.35 -10.69 -30.34
CA TYR A 1136 -9.77 -10.37 -30.23
C TYR A 1136 -10.65 -11.56 -30.63
N ARG A 1137 -10.71 -12.58 -29.76
CA ARG A 1137 -11.26 -13.90 -30.07
C ARG A 1137 -12.27 -14.38 -29.04
N TYR A 1138 -13.23 -15.17 -29.51
CA TYR A 1138 -14.23 -15.85 -28.66
C TYR A 1138 -14.23 -17.35 -28.93
N ASP A 1139 -14.33 -18.16 -27.89
CA ASP A 1139 -14.75 -19.56 -28.04
C ASP A 1139 -16.25 -19.60 -28.32
N VAL A 1140 -16.64 -20.19 -29.44
CA VAL A 1140 -18.03 -20.27 -29.90
C VAL A 1140 -18.48 -21.71 -30.10
N THR A 1141 -17.70 -22.69 -29.61
CA THR A 1141 -17.88 -24.13 -29.83
C THR A 1141 -19.29 -24.63 -29.48
N SER A 1142 -19.86 -24.14 -28.38
CA SER A 1142 -21.20 -24.54 -27.89
C SER A 1142 -22.35 -23.69 -28.44
N LEU A 1143 -22.07 -22.71 -29.30
CA LEU A 1143 -23.03 -21.67 -29.73
C LEU A 1143 -23.26 -21.63 -31.24
N VAL A 1144 -22.28 -22.05 -32.04
CA VAL A 1144 -22.43 -22.20 -33.49
C VAL A 1144 -23.29 -23.43 -33.82
N ARG A 1145 -24.21 -23.28 -34.76
CA ARG A 1145 -25.03 -24.38 -35.32
C ARG A 1145 -24.83 -24.50 -36.82
N THR A 1146 -25.19 -25.65 -37.40
CA THR A 1146 -25.29 -25.80 -38.86
C THR A 1146 -26.31 -24.83 -39.43
N GLY A 1147 -26.04 -24.26 -40.60
CA GLY A 1147 -26.93 -23.32 -41.27
C GLY A 1147 -26.79 -21.89 -40.73
N THR A 1148 -27.89 -21.14 -40.68
CA THR A 1148 -27.89 -19.71 -40.36
C THR A 1148 -27.54 -19.42 -38.90
N ASN A 1149 -26.52 -18.60 -38.70
CA ASN A 1149 -26.10 -18.05 -37.42
C ASN A 1149 -26.21 -16.52 -37.44
N GLU A 1150 -26.68 -15.92 -36.35
CA GLU A 1150 -26.83 -14.47 -36.18
C GLU A 1150 -25.75 -13.92 -35.26
N LEU A 1151 -24.88 -13.08 -35.81
CA LEU A 1151 -23.79 -12.43 -35.09
C LEU A 1151 -24.06 -10.92 -34.96
N LYS A 1152 -23.91 -10.43 -33.74
CA LYS A 1152 -23.93 -9.01 -33.40
C LYS A 1152 -22.62 -8.67 -32.68
N ILE A 1153 -21.90 -7.65 -33.15
CA ILE A 1153 -20.67 -7.16 -32.52
C ILE A 1153 -20.81 -5.66 -32.28
N GLN A 1154 -20.83 -5.23 -31.02
CA GLN A 1154 -20.75 -3.83 -30.64
C GLN A 1154 -19.28 -3.44 -30.46
N ILE A 1155 -18.77 -2.59 -31.35
CA ILE A 1155 -17.45 -1.97 -31.23
C ILE A 1155 -17.57 -0.61 -30.53
N VAL A 1156 -16.63 -0.31 -29.64
CA VAL A 1156 -16.48 1.00 -29.01
C VAL A 1156 -15.06 1.51 -29.24
N ASN A 1157 -14.94 2.76 -29.71
CA ASN A 1157 -13.68 3.45 -29.96
C ASN A 1157 -13.39 4.50 -28.87
N LEU A 1158 -12.60 5.54 -29.17
CA LEU A 1158 -12.23 6.62 -28.25
C LEU A 1158 -12.84 7.96 -28.68
N TRP A 1159 -12.87 8.96 -27.78
CA TRP A 1159 -13.37 10.31 -28.06
C TRP A 1159 -12.55 11.10 -29.10
N ALA A 1160 -11.30 10.71 -29.34
CA ALA A 1160 -10.38 11.44 -30.22
C ALA A 1160 -10.98 11.83 -31.59
N ASN A 1161 -11.70 10.91 -32.24
CA ASN A 1161 -12.26 11.13 -33.58
C ASN A 1161 -13.36 12.21 -33.59
N ARG A 1162 -14.28 12.16 -32.61
CA ARG A 1162 -15.35 13.15 -32.47
C ARG A 1162 -14.81 14.51 -32.06
N LEU A 1163 -13.79 14.56 -31.19
CA LEU A 1163 -13.09 15.80 -30.84
C LEU A 1163 -12.41 16.45 -32.07
N VAL A 1164 -11.73 15.66 -32.91
CA VAL A 1164 -11.16 16.13 -34.19
C VAL A 1164 -12.25 16.66 -35.13
N GLY A 1165 -13.38 15.97 -35.25
CA GLY A 1165 -14.51 16.43 -36.07
C GLY A 1165 -15.13 17.72 -35.54
N ASP A 1166 -15.36 17.81 -34.23
CA ASP A 1166 -16.01 18.94 -33.57
C ASP A 1166 -15.15 20.18 -33.51
N SER A 1167 -13.81 20.05 -33.47
CA SER A 1167 -12.88 21.18 -33.57
C SER A 1167 -13.09 22.04 -34.83
N LYS A 1168 -13.64 21.44 -35.89
CA LYS A 1168 -13.94 22.07 -37.20
C LYS A 1168 -15.31 22.74 -37.23
N LEU A 1169 -16.13 22.54 -36.20
CA LEU A 1169 -17.49 23.05 -36.09
C LEU A 1169 -17.57 24.22 -35.10
N PRO A 1170 -18.50 25.16 -35.30
CA PRO A 1170 -18.81 26.18 -34.28
C PRO A 1170 -19.46 25.52 -33.05
N ARG A 1171 -19.33 26.16 -31.88
CA ARG A 1171 -19.57 25.56 -30.55
C ARG A 1171 -20.95 24.90 -30.42
N GLU A 1172 -21.97 25.53 -30.98
CA GLU A 1172 -23.39 25.14 -30.95
C GLU A 1172 -23.73 23.94 -31.84
N LYS A 1173 -22.80 23.48 -32.69
CA LYS A 1173 -22.94 22.30 -33.54
C LYS A 1173 -22.08 21.11 -33.10
N ARG A 1174 -21.31 21.26 -32.03
CA ARG A 1174 -20.46 20.19 -31.46
C ARG A 1174 -21.31 19.21 -30.65
N VAL A 1175 -21.02 17.92 -30.77
CA VAL A 1175 -21.52 16.88 -29.87
C VAL A 1175 -20.80 16.98 -28.52
N THR A 1176 -19.50 17.28 -28.58
CA THR A 1176 -18.61 17.34 -27.42
C THR A 1176 -18.69 18.66 -26.67
N ARG A 1177 -18.44 18.57 -25.36
CA ARG A 1177 -18.20 19.68 -24.44
C ARG A 1177 -16.90 19.36 -23.70
N ILE A 1178 -15.96 20.30 -23.74
CA ILE A 1178 -14.64 20.20 -23.12
C ILE A 1178 -14.28 21.55 -22.52
N THR A 1179 -13.65 21.54 -21.36
CA THR A 1179 -13.38 22.78 -20.61
C THR A 1179 -12.09 23.47 -21.07
N GLN A 1180 -11.22 22.74 -21.78
CA GLN A 1180 -9.92 23.18 -22.28
C GLN A 1180 -9.76 22.72 -23.74
N ARG A 1181 -9.02 23.48 -24.57
CA ARG A 1181 -8.69 23.04 -25.93
C ARG A 1181 -7.61 21.97 -25.91
N VAL A 1182 -7.87 20.83 -26.53
CA VAL A 1182 -6.88 19.78 -26.79
C VAL A 1182 -6.51 19.74 -28.28
N HIS A 1183 -5.25 19.40 -28.58
CA HIS A 1183 -4.79 19.18 -29.94
C HIS A 1183 -4.66 17.68 -30.22
N ILE A 1184 -5.33 17.21 -31.26
CA ILE A 1184 -5.26 15.83 -31.76
C ILE A 1184 -4.93 15.93 -33.25
N GLY A 1185 -3.84 15.28 -33.68
CA GLY A 1185 -3.25 15.50 -35.01
C GLY A 1185 -4.12 15.04 -36.18
N GLY A 1186 -5.08 14.14 -35.95
CA GLY A 1186 -6.01 13.62 -36.95
C GLY A 1186 -6.91 12.53 -36.37
N PRO A 1187 -7.89 12.01 -37.14
CA PRO A 1187 -8.73 10.91 -36.68
C PRO A 1187 -7.95 9.59 -36.68
N HIS A 1188 -8.07 8.82 -35.59
CA HIS A 1188 -7.42 7.53 -35.37
C HIS A 1188 -8.24 6.39 -35.97
N GLU A 1189 -7.59 5.32 -36.42
CA GLU A 1189 -8.28 4.14 -36.95
C GLU A 1189 -9.28 3.56 -35.94
N SER A 1190 -10.43 3.12 -36.46
CA SER A 1190 -11.62 2.92 -35.63
C SER A 1190 -12.60 1.93 -36.24
N GLY A 1191 -13.19 1.07 -35.39
CA GLY A 1191 -14.19 0.09 -35.79
C GLY A 1191 -13.71 -1.35 -35.83
N LEU A 1192 -14.49 -2.19 -36.53
CA LEU A 1192 -14.13 -3.57 -36.84
C LEU A 1192 -13.43 -3.56 -38.21
N LEU A 1193 -12.11 -3.75 -38.20
CA LEU A 1193 -11.28 -3.75 -39.40
C LEU A 1193 -11.19 -5.16 -40.00
N GLY A 1194 -11.22 -6.20 -39.15
CA GLY A 1194 -11.26 -7.58 -39.59
C GLY A 1194 -9.88 -8.15 -39.95
N PRO A 1195 -9.81 -9.21 -40.78
CA PRO A 1195 -10.94 -10.01 -41.26
C PRO A 1195 -11.61 -10.77 -40.10
N VAL A 1196 -12.95 -10.86 -40.10
CA VAL A 1196 -13.69 -11.71 -39.15
C VAL A 1196 -13.77 -13.14 -39.69
N GLN A 1197 -13.31 -14.09 -38.89
CA GLN A 1197 -13.14 -15.48 -39.31
C GLN A 1197 -13.67 -16.45 -38.25
N LEU A 1198 -14.52 -17.40 -38.67
CA LEU A 1198 -14.80 -18.60 -37.90
C LEU A 1198 -13.71 -19.64 -38.21
N ARG A 1199 -13.05 -20.16 -37.18
CA ARG A 1199 -11.99 -21.17 -37.29
C ARG A 1199 -12.40 -22.45 -36.58
N SER A 1200 -12.36 -23.57 -37.29
CA SER A 1200 -12.62 -24.91 -36.77
C SER A 1200 -11.29 -25.65 -36.62
N PHE A 1201 -11.00 -26.06 -35.38
CA PHE A 1201 -9.79 -26.80 -35.04
C PHE A 1201 -10.13 -28.24 -34.65
N GLU A 1202 -9.32 -29.18 -35.12
CA GLU A 1202 -9.31 -30.56 -34.60
C GLU A 1202 -8.61 -30.58 -33.24
N GLN A 1203 -9.31 -31.02 -32.19
CA GLN A 1203 -8.65 -31.40 -30.95
C GLN A 1203 -7.85 -32.68 -31.19
N ALA A 1204 -6.59 -32.70 -30.73
CA ALA A 1204 -5.86 -33.95 -30.60
C ALA A 1204 -6.56 -34.83 -29.55
N GLN A 1205 -6.68 -36.13 -29.85
CA GLN A 1205 -7.23 -37.13 -28.94
C GLN A 1205 -6.24 -37.50 -27.82
#